data_AF-I0QQT0-F1
#
_entry.id   AF-I0QQT0-F1
#
_cell.length_a   1.000
_cell.length_b   1.000
_cell.length_c   1.000
_cell.angle_alpha   90.00
_cell.angle_beta   90.00
_cell.angle_gamma   90.00
#
_symmetry.space_group_name_H-M   'P 1'
#
loop_
_entity.id
_entity.type
_entity.pdbx_description
1 polymer ?
#
loop_
_entity_poly.entity_id
_entity_poly.type
_entity_poly.pdbx_seq_one_letter_code
_entity_poly.pdbx_strand_id
1 'polypeptide(L)'
;MDMSNYLIYLKEIKKHSATKWVVVVIFLIISQCIVLAPVNASSNILPQLSAKDENLLNKDEGENESAAPPITRFLEQIGPSLNDETLSQHLSSKAVGLVNSQTSRQLEQLLSFSNSKARVSLNSGLDGKSRFELKLDYFNPWLEGDKYTLYSQLSSYRWNERNQFNIGIGYRYNINEGLILGSNIFFDQDLTRSHNRVGLGVEAWGERIRSSLNYYLPLSGWKKSNDAQFNPDPVHQALFERAARGWDVNLEALIFKPLSAKMTWFQWYGSEVDALGTLDRVSNNPFGLTLGLNWQPIPLLGFAIEETLLSDRFHEFKVAMNFTWNFNESMQQQLDFERGQAISALSLSRHDFVTRNNNIVLEYKKKEIIRPLYFSPDHLTVKAGSARIVNPVKGGYGGVMQYTSELENIVQVELNSGYLTPLKRGETKIRAQEFQQGWWQTPVNHAFYKVTVLPGDIPPTATQIAITGSVEVGETLTANYLFVTNEGNDEIETGSPVVWFYENDPTTPLSQNLHYKLRAEDRGHTIIFQVTPMNKDKLSGNPVKYSVKVPGLSLNDLLIARDNTRFGNDETIVFPQASTGQLRMSATVKDSHNKPVANVPVYWHQINSALGSIINHEGLTDGNGKAIIRYEGITAPGKDTITASLQPYVANMPSSSISLENSLSRNIRIEFSAGIIESLPALTLNVGDSKTIIPKGGIVGEKYQFSSENADIVAIDQGQLNAKKVGVTEIIVSQNPTATVNAPTPVRFAVSVSRRLSAELYANPVIVEFGAEKQRLVIDGGNGGELSYRSLDEKVVSVSAKGEMRFVGAGNTNIAVSQAATATEDAPAEVTVAVTVKKVAGNALQVKALALKIDGVRPIEVTGGNVRAFSYRSNDEKI
;
A
#
# COMPACT_ATOMS: atom_id res chain seq x y z
N MET A 1 81.30 -6.05 12.60
CA MET A 1 82.12 -6.32 13.80
C MET A 1 83.56 -6.10 13.44
N ASP A 2 84.28 -5.39 14.30
CA ASP A 2 85.55 -4.68 14.05
C ASP A 2 86.78 -5.62 13.92
N MET A 3 87.72 -5.26 13.03
CA MET A 3 88.82 -6.10 12.50
C MET A 3 90.13 -5.98 13.32
N SER A 4 90.02 -5.59 14.59
CA SER A 4 91.16 -5.21 15.44
C SER A 4 91.62 -6.30 16.42
N ASN A 5 90.89 -7.43 16.56
CA ASN A 5 91.23 -8.51 17.50
C ASN A 5 92.00 -9.72 16.91
N TYR A 6 92.29 -9.76 15.60
CA TYR A 6 92.90 -10.94 14.96
C TYR A 6 94.44 -11.03 15.12
N LEU A 7 95.10 -9.92 15.48
CA LEU A 7 96.58 -9.84 15.53
C LEU A 7 97.19 -10.38 16.83
N ILE A 8 96.40 -10.62 17.88
CA ILE A 8 96.89 -11.15 19.16
C ILE A 8 96.93 -12.69 19.15
N TYR A 9 96.11 -13.35 18.33
CA TYR A 9 96.05 -14.82 18.25
C TYR A 9 97.20 -15.47 17.45
N LEU A 10 97.92 -14.69 16.63
CA LEU A 10 99.01 -15.20 15.79
C LEU A 10 100.36 -15.36 16.54
N LYS A 11 100.46 -14.90 17.81
CA LYS A 11 101.71 -14.94 18.58
C LYS A 11 101.92 -16.19 19.44
N GLU A 12 100.89 -17.03 19.66
CA GLU A 12 100.99 -18.30 20.43
C GLU A 12 101.19 -19.56 19.57
N ILE A 13 101.27 -19.43 18.24
CA ILE A 13 101.33 -20.56 17.28
C ILE A 13 102.66 -21.35 17.33
N LYS A 14 103.64 -20.96 18.14
CA LYS A 14 105.01 -21.51 18.08
C LYS A 14 105.33 -22.72 18.97
N LYS A 15 104.38 -23.37 19.66
CA LYS A 15 104.76 -24.40 20.66
C LYS A 15 103.98 -25.71 20.75
N HIS A 16 102.97 -25.99 19.93
CA HIS A 16 102.27 -27.29 19.97
C HIS A 16 101.95 -27.86 18.58
N SER A 17 102.06 -29.20 18.46
CA SER A 17 101.88 -29.99 17.23
C SER A 17 100.65 -29.56 16.43
N ALA A 18 100.88 -29.15 15.18
CA ALA A 18 99.89 -28.65 14.24
C ALA A 18 98.70 -29.62 14.01
N THR A 19 98.90 -30.92 14.26
CA THR A 19 97.87 -31.96 14.08
C THR A 19 96.70 -31.83 15.07
N LYS A 20 96.91 -31.29 16.27
CA LYS A 20 95.84 -31.13 17.27
C LYS A 20 94.94 -29.92 17.01
N TRP A 21 95.46 -28.85 16.39
CA TRP A 21 94.70 -27.61 16.19
C TRP A 21 93.86 -27.60 14.92
N VAL A 22 94.27 -28.27 13.84
CA VAL A 22 93.44 -28.38 12.61
C VAL A 22 92.15 -29.15 12.90
N VAL A 23 92.21 -30.18 13.74
CA VAL A 23 91.03 -30.94 14.19
C VAL A 23 90.13 -30.10 15.10
N VAL A 24 90.71 -29.30 16.00
CA VAL A 24 89.97 -28.36 16.86
C VAL A 24 89.32 -27.24 16.03
N VAL A 25 89.94 -26.75 14.96
CA VAL A 25 89.37 -25.74 14.05
C VAL A 25 88.24 -26.33 13.21
N ILE A 26 88.39 -27.54 12.68
CA ILE A 26 87.30 -28.25 11.98
C ILE A 26 86.13 -28.50 12.96
N PHE A 27 86.41 -28.89 14.21
CA PHE A 27 85.38 -29.05 15.24
C PHE A 27 84.75 -27.73 15.72
N LEU A 28 85.49 -26.62 15.77
CA LEU A 28 84.95 -25.28 16.04
C LEU A 28 84.03 -24.81 14.92
N ILE A 29 84.36 -25.14 13.66
CA ILE A 29 83.49 -24.87 12.50
C ILE A 29 82.22 -25.75 12.55
N ILE A 30 82.33 -27.03 12.93
CA ILE A 30 81.18 -27.93 13.17
C ILE A 30 80.33 -27.42 14.34
N SER A 31 80.96 -27.00 15.44
CA SER A 31 80.27 -26.49 16.64
C SER A 31 79.59 -25.15 16.38
N GLN A 32 80.15 -24.27 15.54
CA GLN A 32 79.49 -23.02 15.14
C GLN A 32 78.34 -23.24 14.16
N CYS A 33 78.38 -24.29 13.31
CA CYS A 33 77.26 -24.65 12.44
C CYS A 33 76.07 -25.24 13.20
N ILE A 34 76.29 -25.85 14.37
CA ILE A 34 75.25 -26.46 15.22
C ILE A 34 74.55 -25.41 16.13
N VAL A 35 75.20 -24.30 16.45
CA VAL A 35 74.69 -23.30 17.42
C VAL A 35 73.61 -22.35 16.84
N LEU A 36 73.26 -22.43 15.55
CA LEU A 36 72.29 -21.53 14.90
C LEU A 36 70.86 -22.08 14.75
N ALA A 37 70.48 -23.16 15.45
CA ALA A 37 69.10 -23.66 15.45
C ALA A 37 68.56 -23.80 16.88
N PRO A 38 67.53 -23.03 17.30
CA PRO A 38 66.87 -23.26 18.57
C PRO A 38 65.99 -24.50 18.46
N VAL A 39 66.34 -25.57 19.19
CA VAL A 39 65.50 -26.76 19.34
C VAL A 39 64.73 -26.66 20.64
N ASN A 40 63.44 -26.32 20.56
CA ASN A 40 62.48 -26.59 21.63
C ASN A 40 61.96 -28.02 21.43
N ALA A 41 62.54 -28.99 22.14
CA ALA A 41 61.99 -30.33 22.27
C ALA A 41 61.57 -30.55 23.73
N SER A 42 60.27 -30.77 23.90
CA SER A 42 59.58 -30.97 25.18
C SER A 42 60.11 -32.22 25.90
N SER A 43 60.37 -32.06 27.19
CA SER A 43 60.63 -33.14 28.15
C SER A 43 59.48 -34.14 28.17
N ASN A 44 59.78 -35.45 28.09
CA ASN A 44 59.13 -36.47 28.92
C ASN A 44 59.83 -37.85 28.86
N ILE A 45 60.25 -38.27 30.06
CA ILE A 45 60.27 -39.62 30.64
C ILE A 45 61.18 -40.69 29.98
N LEU A 46 62.30 -40.94 30.69
CA LEU A 46 63.16 -42.11 30.63
C LEU A 46 62.42 -43.38 31.10
N PRO A 47 62.70 -44.55 30.52
CA PRO A 47 62.79 -45.79 31.28
C PRO A 47 64.26 -46.05 31.64
N GLN A 48 64.55 -46.10 32.94
CA GLN A 48 65.70 -46.83 33.45
C GLN A 48 65.46 -48.33 33.23
N LEU A 49 66.45 -49.07 32.71
CA LEU A 49 66.60 -50.47 33.08
C LEU A 49 68.04 -50.73 33.52
N SER A 50 68.16 -50.92 34.83
CA SER A 50 69.30 -51.49 35.54
C SER A 50 69.34 -53.00 35.33
N ALA A 51 70.54 -53.56 35.40
CA ALA A 51 70.87 -54.97 35.19
C ALA A 51 70.30 -55.92 36.26
N LYS A 52 69.93 -57.14 35.83
CA LYS A 52 70.30 -58.47 36.35
C LYS A 52 69.17 -59.47 36.04
N ASP A 53 69.52 -60.54 35.33
CA ASP A 53 69.24 -61.88 35.85
C ASP A 53 70.17 -62.91 35.20
N GLU A 54 70.93 -63.55 36.06
CA GLU A 54 71.68 -64.77 35.83
C GLU A 54 70.68 -65.93 35.77
N ASN A 55 70.68 -66.68 34.67
CA ASN A 55 70.48 -68.14 34.61
C ASN A 55 70.15 -68.55 33.18
N LEU A 56 71.09 -69.25 32.53
CA LEU A 56 70.85 -70.44 31.71
C LEU A 56 72.21 -70.91 31.15
N LEU A 57 72.94 -71.62 32.00
CA LEU A 57 73.93 -72.61 31.56
C LEU A 57 73.21 -73.96 31.38
N ASN A 58 73.76 -74.75 30.45
CA ASN A 58 73.56 -76.18 30.19
C ASN A 58 72.50 -76.60 29.17
N LYS A 59 72.99 -76.83 27.94
CA LYS A 59 72.91 -78.16 27.31
C LYS A 59 74.08 -78.36 26.33
N ASP A 60 74.87 -79.39 26.61
CA ASP A 60 75.84 -80.00 25.69
C ASP A 60 75.13 -80.68 24.52
N GLU A 61 75.67 -80.56 23.31
CA GLU A 61 76.24 -81.64 22.49
C GLU A 61 76.61 -81.09 21.09
N GLY A 62 77.74 -81.56 20.56
CA GLY A 62 78.47 -80.90 19.48
C GLY A 62 78.00 -81.23 18.06
N GLU A 63 78.42 -80.38 17.12
CA GLU A 63 78.81 -80.77 15.77
C GLU A 63 79.61 -79.63 15.10
N ASN A 64 80.57 -80.02 14.27
CA ASN A 64 81.50 -79.16 13.53
C ASN A 64 80.74 -78.42 12.42
N GLU A 65 80.54 -77.11 12.53
CA GLU A 65 80.16 -76.27 11.39
C GLU A 65 80.94 -74.95 11.34
N SER A 66 81.46 -74.69 10.13
CA SER A 66 82.08 -73.45 9.67
C SER A 66 81.49 -72.21 10.33
N ALA A 67 82.35 -71.38 10.94
CA ALA A 67 81.95 -70.08 11.47
C ALA A 67 81.27 -69.25 10.36
N ALA A 68 79.95 -69.16 10.41
CA ALA A 68 79.15 -68.31 9.54
C ALA A 68 79.72 -66.88 9.58
N PRO A 69 79.79 -66.17 8.43
CA PRO A 69 80.34 -64.82 8.39
C PRO A 69 79.64 -63.92 9.42
N PRO A 70 80.32 -62.91 9.99
CA PRO A 70 79.72 -61.98 10.95
C PRO A 70 78.41 -61.33 10.47
N ILE A 71 78.19 -61.31 9.15
CA ILE A 71 76.98 -60.80 8.51
C ILE A 71 75.73 -61.64 8.82
N THR A 72 75.83 -62.96 8.99
CA THR A 72 74.66 -63.81 9.30
C THR A 72 74.13 -63.50 10.70
N ARG A 73 75.04 -63.32 11.67
CA ARG A 73 74.69 -62.91 13.04
C ARG A 73 74.18 -61.47 13.11
N PHE A 74 74.72 -60.56 12.30
CA PHE A 74 74.20 -59.20 12.19
C PHE A 74 72.79 -59.20 11.59
N LEU A 75 72.57 -59.91 10.48
CA LEU A 75 71.28 -60.03 9.79
C LEU A 75 70.21 -60.73 10.66
N GLU A 76 70.58 -61.72 11.47
CA GLU A 76 69.70 -62.37 12.45
C GLU A 76 69.25 -61.41 13.56
N GLN A 77 70.09 -60.42 13.91
CA GLN A 77 69.79 -59.45 14.97
C GLN A 77 68.88 -58.30 14.51
N ILE A 78 68.90 -57.96 13.21
CA ILE A 78 68.01 -56.96 12.58
C ILE A 78 66.81 -57.58 11.87
N GLY A 79 66.82 -58.88 11.56
CA GLY A 79 65.72 -59.59 10.90
C GLY A 79 64.34 -59.42 11.57
N PRO A 80 64.22 -59.50 12.92
CA PRO A 80 62.96 -59.27 13.63
C PRO A 80 62.48 -57.80 13.62
N SER A 81 63.32 -56.85 13.18
CA SER A 81 63.05 -55.40 13.21
C SER A 81 62.63 -54.80 11.88
N LEU A 82 62.35 -55.65 10.87
CA LEU A 82 61.90 -55.26 9.54
C LEU A 82 60.38 -54.96 9.44
N ASN A 83 59.65 -54.99 10.57
CA ASN A 83 58.25 -54.54 10.65
C ASN A 83 58.18 -53.05 11.05
N ASP A 84 58.08 -52.23 10.01
CA ASP A 84 57.60 -50.84 9.80
C ASP A 84 57.58 -49.71 10.86
N GLU A 85 57.93 -49.90 12.14
CA GLU A 85 57.99 -48.75 13.09
C GLU A 85 59.26 -48.71 13.95
N THR A 86 59.85 -49.86 14.27
CA THR A 86 60.90 -49.95 15.30
C THR A 86 62.29 -49.54 14.81
N LEU A 87 62.65 -49.78 13.54
CA LEU A 87 63.98 -49.48 13.02
C LEU A 87 64.28 -47.97 12.96
N SER A 88 63.30 -47.15 12.58
CA SER A 88 63.47 -45.69 12.53
C SER A 88 63.63 -45.10 13.93
N GLN A 89 62.90 -45.61 14.92
CA GLN A 89 63.02 -45.19 16.32
C GLN A 89 64.33 -45.67 16.94
N HIS A 90 64.80 -46.87 16.59
CA HIS A 90 66.07 -47.40 17.08
C HIS A 90 67.30 -46.69 16.49
N LEU A 91 67.26 -46.35 15.19
CA LEU A 91 68.33 -45.58 14.54
C LEU A 91 68.29 -44.11 14.94
N SER A 92 67.10 -43.51 15.08
CA SER A 92 66.94 -42.12 15.53
C SER A 92 67.38 -41.92 16.98
N SER A 93 67.05 -42.83 17.90
CA SER A 93 67.48 -42.75 19.30
C SER A 93 69.00 -42.91 19.46
N LYS A 94 69.63 -43.75 18.64
CA LYS A 94 71.09 -43.92 18.62
C LYS A 94 71.80 -42.72 17.97
N ALA A 95 71.23 -42.16 16.91
CA ALA A 95 71.74 -40.93 16.26
C ALA A 95 71.58 -39.70 17.17
N VAL A 96 70.45 -39.54 17.86
CA VAL A 96 70.22 -38.48 18.85
C VAL A 96 71.12 -38.66 20.09
N GLY A 97 71.40 -39.90 20.50
CA GLY A 97 72.35 -40.20 21.58
C GLY A 97 73.79 -39.75 21.28
N LEU A 98 74.22 -39.83 20.01
CA LEU A 98 75.52 -39.31 19.54
C LEU A 98 75.54 -37.77 19.44
N VAL A 99 74.40 -37.15 19.15
CA VAL A 99 74.27 -35.69 19.00
C VAL A 99 74.19 -34.97 20.35
N ASN A 100 73.64 -35.62 21.39
CA ASN A 100 73.49 -35.01 22.72
C ASN A 100 74.68 -35.21 23.68
N SER A 101 75.72 -35.96 23.30
CA SER A 101 76.88 -36.21 24.17
C SER A 101 77.92 -35.07 24.12
N GLN A 102 77.79 -34.09 25.02
CA GLN A 102 78.87 -33.13 25.32
C GLN A 102 80.02 -33.81 26.05
N THR A 103 80.95 -34.51 25.36
CA THR A 103 82.11 -35.10 26.07
C THR A 103 83.38 -35.23 25.22
N SER A 104 84.41 -34.47 25.58
CA SER A 104 85.74 -34.42 24.96
C SER A 104 86.54 -35.74 24.98
N ARG A 105 86.16 -36.72 25.82
CA ARG A 105 86.86 -38.02 25.93
C ARG A 105 86.48 -39.05 24.87
N GLN A 106 85.25 -39.02 24.35
CA GLN A 106 84.83 -39.89 23.24
C GLN A 106 85.41 -39.39 21.90
N LEU A 107 85.67 -38.09 21.80
CA LEU A 107 86.29 -37.43 20.66
C LEU A 107 87.76 -37.86 20.44
N GLU A 108 88.54 -38.02 21.50
CA GLU A 108 89.93 -38.51 21.39
C GLU A 108 90.01 -39.99 20.95
N GLN A 109 89.02 -40.83 21.31
CA GLN A 109 88.93 -42.21 20.84
C GLN A 109 88.50 -42.32 19.38
N LEU A 110 87.56 -41.48 18.93
CA LEU A 110 87.12 -41.46 17.51
C LEU A 110 88.27 -41.04 16.57
N LEU A 111 89.14 -40.15 17.04
CA LEU A 111 90.27 -39.60 16.27
C LEU A 111 91.57 -40.45 16.36
N SER A 112 91.53 -41.58 17.07
CA SER A 112 92.72 -42.40 17.37
C SER A 112 93.01 -43.53 16.37
N PHE A 113 92.18 -43.69 15.33
CA PHE A 113 92.35 -44.75 14.32
C PHE A 113 93.24 -44.32 13.16
N SER A 114 94.36 -45.03 12.98
CA SER A 114 95.41 -44.68 12.01
C SER A 114 94.93 -44.59 10.56
N ASN A 115 93.95 -45.38 10.14
CA ASN A 115 93.51 -45.49 8.74
C ASN A 115 92.27 -44.65 8.38
N SER A 116 91.92 -43.66 9.22
CA SER A 116 90.78 -42.77 8.94
C SER A 116 91.08 -41.78 7.82
N LYS A 117 90.03 -41.21 7.21
CA LYS A 117 90.13 -40.17 6.18
C LYS A 117 89.10 -39.07 6.43
N ALA A 118 89.50 -37.81 6.29
CA ALA A 118 88.59 -36.66 6.33
C ALA A 118 88.69 -35.86 5.02
N ARG A 119 87.58 -35.28 4.57
CA ARG A 119 87.56 -34.40 3.40
C ARG A 119 86.69 -33.18 3.66
N VAL A 120 87.20 -32.01 3.31
CA VAL A 120 86.43 -30.77 3.20
C VAL A 120 86.31 -30.43 1.72
N SER A 121 85.09 -30.27 1.22
CA SER A 121 84.82 -29.85 -0.15
C SER A 121 84.10 -28.50 -0.15
N LEU A 122 84.61 -27.58 -0.95
CA LEU A 122 83.99 -26.29 -1.25
C LEU A 122 83.51 -26.32 -2.70
N ASN A 123 82.20 -26.21 -2.93
CA ASN A 123 81.64 -26.17 -4.27
C ASN A 123 80.97 -24.82 -4.54
N SER A 124 81.11 -24.32 -5.76
CA SER A 124 80.42 -23.12 -6.23
C SER A 124 80.02 -23.31 -7.69
N GLY A 125 78.80 -22.91 -8.05
CA GLY A 125 78.46 -22.76 -9.47
C GLY A 125 78.94 -21.41 -10.00
N LEU A 126 79.16 -21.33 -11.32
CA LEU A 126 79.65 -20.13 -12.00
C LEU A 126 78.54 -19.25 -12.60
N ASP A 127 77.29 -19.69 -12.50
CA ASP A 127 76.12 -19.05 -13.11
C ASP A 127 75.47 -17.97 -12.23
N GLY A 128 76.01 -17.71 -11.03
CA GLY A 128 75.48 -16.75 -10.05
C GLY A 128 74.18 -17.17 -9.37
N LYS A 129 73.61 -18.33 -9.74
CA LYS A 129 72.38 -18.90 -9.16
C LYS A 129 72.69 -20.00 -8.15
N SER A 130 73.79 -20.70 -8.33
CA SER A 130 74.25 -21.76 -7.43
C SER A 130 74.91 -21.16 -6.18
N ARG A 131 74.37 -21.49 -5.00
CA ARG A 131 74.90 -21.02 -3.71
C ARG A 131 76.18 -21.77 -3.33
N PHE A 132 77.04 -21.14 -2.53
CA PHE A 132 78.24 -21.77 -1.98
C PHE A 132 77.86 -23.01 -1.15
N GLU A 133 78.48 -24.16 -1.47
CA GLU A 133 78.26 -25.43 -0.80
C GLU A 133 79.51 -25.81 0.01
N LEU A 134 79.32 -26.18 1.26
CA LEU A 134 80.37 -26.70 2.14
C LEU A 134 80.02 -28.13 2.52
N LYS A 135 80.94 -29.07 2.27
CA LYS A 135 80.79 -30.47 2.67
C LYS A 135 81.98 -30.92 3.50
N LEU A 136 81.70 -31.66 4.57
CA LEU A 136 82.65 -32.33 5.41
C LEU A 136 82.32 -33.82 5.41
N ASP A 137 83.26 -34.65 4.98
CA ASP A 137 83.16 -36.11 5.03
C ASP A 137 84.20 -36.67 6.01
N TYR A 138 83.82 -37.70 6.75
CA TYR A 138 84.70 -38.47 7.63
C TYR A 138 84.43 -39.96 7.45
N PHE A 139 85.50 -40.72 7.21
CA PHE A 139 85.47 -42.16 6.98
C PHE A 139 86.28 -42.83 8.09
N ASN A 140 85.67 -43.83 8.73
CA ASN A 140 86.30 -44.62 9.78
C ASN A 140 86.19 -46.13 9.49
N PRO A 141 87.31 -46.84 9.25
CA PRO A 141 87.31 -48.28 9.16
C PRO A 141 87.26 -48.90 10.57
N TRP A 142 86.22 -49.68 10.86
CA TRP A 142 86.06 -50.35 12.16
C TRP A 142 86.77 -51.69 12.22
N LEU A 143 86.61 -52.49 11.17
CA LEU A 143 87.19 -53.82 11.06
C LEU A 143 87.83 -53.97 9.69
N GLU A 144 89.10 -54.33 9.68
CA GLU A 144 89.88 -54.53 8.47
C GLU A 144 90.58 -55.88 8.51
N GLY A 145 90.38 -56.67 7.47
CA GLY A 145 91.15 -57.87 7.19
C GLY A 145 91.78 -57.80 5.81
N ASP A 146 92.48 -58.85 5.38
CA ASP A 146 93.19 -58.86 4.10
C ASP A 146 92.26 -58.62 2.90
N LYS A 147 91.01 -59.11 2.99
CA LYS A 147 90.01 -59.04 1.91
C LYS A 147 88.77 -58.22 2.23
N TYR A 148 88.60 -57.67 3.44
CA TYR A 148 87.37 -56.98 3.79
C TYR A 148 87.59 -55.74 4.65
N THR A 149 86.67 -54.79 4.51
CA THR A 149 86.62 -53.56 5.33
C THR A 149 85.17 -53.29 5.71
N LEU A 150 84.88 -53.30 7.01
CA LEU A 150 83.65 -52.75 7.58
C LEU A 150 83.94 -51.31 8.03
N TYR A 151 83.15 -50.36 7.55
CA TYR A 151 83.37 -48.94 7.82
C TYR A 151 82.09 -48.21 8.17
N SER A 152 82.25 -47.05 8.81
CA SER A 152 81.21 -46.02 8.87
C SER A 152 81.68 -44.76 8.15
N GLN A 153 80.72 -44.05 7.58
CA GLN A 153 80.94 -42.73 7.00
C GLN A 153 79.98 -41.73 7.63
N LEU A 154 80.50 -40.56 7.95
CA LEU A 154 79.74 -39.42 8.47
C LEU A 154 79.96 -38.26 7.51
N SER A 155 78.87 -37.60 7.12
CA SER A 155 78.95 -36.44 6.23
C SER A 155 78.09 -35.31 6.78
N SER A 156 78.61 -34.10 6.81
CA SER A 156 77.86 -32.88 7.15
C SER A 156 77.99 -31.91 5.98
N TYR A 157 76.88 -31.34 5.53
CA TYR A 157 76.87 -30.51 4.34
C TYR A 157 75.87 -29.37 4.48
N ARG A 158 76.31 -28.19 4.03
CA ARG A 158 75.45 -27.03 3.84
C ARG A 158 75.22 -26.89 2.35
N TRP A 159 74.00 -27.20 1.93
CA TRP A 159 73.58 -27.19 0.53
C TRP A 159 72.28 -26.44 0.38
N ASN A 160 72.23 -25.44 -0.51
CA ASN A 160 71.05 -24.60 -0.71
C ASN A 160 70.48 -24.05 0.61
N GLU A 161 71.35 -23.50 1.46
CA GLU A 161 71.05 -23.00 2.82
C GLU A 161 70.52 -24.04 3.83
N ARG A 162 70.39 -25.30 3.42
CA ARG A 162 69.97 -26.40 4.28
C ARG A 162 71.20 -27.06 4.89
N ASN A 163 71.17 -27.22 6.21
CA ASN A 163 72.15 -28.01 6.94
C ASN A 163 71.64 -29.45 6.98
N GLN A 164 72.46 -30.36 6.49
CA GLN A 164 72.10 -31.75 6.37
C GLN A 164 73.25 -32.64 6.85
N PHE A 165 72.90 -33.85 7.24
CA PHE A 165 73.82 -34.81 7.83
C PHE A 165 73.52 -36.22 7.32
N ASN A 166 74.56 -37.01 7.04
CA ASN A 166 74.47 -38.41 6.66
C ASN A 166 75.27 -39.27 7.64
N ILE A 167 74.70 -40.41 8.00
CA ILE A 167 75.41 -41.51 8.65
C ILE A 167 75.26 -42.73 7.77
N GLY A 168 76.37 -43.34 7.39
CA GLY A 168 76.37 -44.59 6.64
C GLY A 168 77.22 -45.66 7.29
N ILE A 169 76.84 -46.90 7.04
CA ILE A 169 77.65 -48.10 7.30
C ILE A 169 77.82 -48.81 5.97
N GLY A 170 79.02 -49.32 5.71
CA GLY A 170 79.28 -50.08 4.51
C GLY A 170 80.29 -51.18 4.72
N TYR A 171 80.25 -52.12 3.78
CA TYR A 171 81.10 -53.29 3.76
C TYR A 171 81.71 -53.42 2.36
N ARG A 172 83.04 -53.51 2.28
CA ARG A 172 83.79 -53.76 1.05
C ARG A 172 84.51 -55.08 1.13
N TYR A 173 84.52 -55.82 0.02
CA TYR A 173 85.14 -57.12 -0.12
C TYR A 173 85.98 -57.20 -1.41
N ASN A 174 87.24 -57.56 -1.28
CA ASN A 174 88.17 -57.78 -2.38
C ASN A 174 87.97 -59.21 -2.91
N ILE A 175 87.38 -59.34 -4.09
CA ILE A 175 87.25 -60.65 -4.75
C ILE A 175 88.62 -61.16 -5.18
N ASN A 176 89.44 -60.26 -5.75
CA ASN A 176 90.83 -60.49 -6.14
C ASN A 176 91.60 -59.15 -6.04
N GLU A 177 92.87 -59.14 -6.45
CA GLU A 177 93.73 -57.95 -6.42
C GLU A 177 93.23 -56.80 -7.31
N GLY A 178 92.38 -57.09 -8.31
CA GLY A 178 91.89 -56.15 -9.31
C GLY A 178 90.41 -55.77 -9.19
N LEU A 179 89.67 -56.28 -8.20
CA LEU A 179 88.24 -56.00 -8.04
C LEU A 179 87.78 -55.97 -6.57
N ILE A 180 87.15 -54.86 -6.19
CA ILE A 180 86.45 -54.67 -4.92
C ILE A 180 84.95 -54.54 -5.19
N LEU A 181 84.14 -55.30 -4.46
CA LEU A 181 82.70 -55.08 -4.38
C LEU A 181 82.35 -54.46 -3.04
N GLY A 182 81.35 -53.58 -3.02
CA GLY A 182 80.89 -52.94 -1.81
C GLY A 182 79.36 -52.88 -1.74
N SER A 183 78.86 -52.78 -0.51
CA SER A 183 77.48 -52.41 -0.23
C SER A 183 77.46 -51.42 0.91
N ASN A 184 76.50 -50.49 0.88
CA ASN A 184 76.38 -49.47 1.90
C ASN A 184 74.92 -49.07 2.13
N ILE A 185 74.64 -48.60 3.34
CA ILE A 185 73.34 -48.07 3.76
C ILE A 185 73.61 -46.74 4.43
N PHE A 186 72.86 -45.71 4.04
CA PHE A 186 72.94 -44.36 4.58
C PHE A 186 71.59 -43.91 5.13
N PHE A 187 71.61 -43.30 6.30
CA PHE A 187 70.54 -42.47 6.81
C PHE A 187 70.92 -41.00 6.59
N ASP A 188 70.07 -40.27 5.87
CA ASP A 188 70.24 -38.85 5.60
C ASP A 188 69.17 -38.07 6.36
N GLN A 189 69.58 -37.00 7.02
CA GLN A 189 68.71 -36.08 7.72
C GLN A 189 68.99 -34.64 7.29
N ASP A 190 67.95 -33.96 6.83
CA ASP A 190 67.94 -32.52 6.69
C ASP A 190 67.46 -31.89 7.99
N LEU A 191 68.35 -31.17 8.68
CA LEU A 191 68.06 -30.51 9.94
C LEU A 191 67.24 -29.23 9.73
N THR A 192 67.35 -28.59 8.57
CA THR A 192 66.66 -27.34 8.25
C THR A 192 65.19 -27.57 7.90
N ARG A 193 64.89 -28.59 7.08
CA ARG A 193 63.49 -28.94 6.72
C ARG A 193 62.95 -30.17 7.45
N SER A 194 63.75 -30.79 8.31
CA SER A 194 63.38 -32.00 9.07
C SER A 194 62.99 -33.19 8.17
N HIS A 195 63.63 -33.39 7.02
CA HIS A 195 63.38 -34.55 6.16
C HIS A 195 64.36 -35.68 6.42
N ASN A 196 63.86 -36.92 6.40
CA ASN A 196 64.66 -38.12 6.60
C ASN A 196 64.58 -38.96 5.33
N ARG A 197 65.71 -39.54 4.93
CA ARG A 197 65.85 -40.40 3.74
C ARG A 197 66.78 -41.57 4.06
N VAL A 198 66.54 -42.72 3.44
CA VAL A 198 67.49 -43.84 3.43
C VAL A 198 68.06 -44.00 2.03
N GLY A 199 69.36 -44.21 1.95
CA GLY A 199 70.09 -44.55 0.73
C GLY A 199 70.62 -45.98 0.82
N LEU A 200 70.46 -46.76 -0.24
CA LEU A 200 71.04 -48.09 -0.39
C LEU A 200 71.99 -48.05 -1.58
N GLY A 201 73.24 -48.47 -1.40
CA GLY A 201 74.28 -48.38 -2.41
C GLY A 201 75.01 -49.70 -2.63
N VAL A 202 75.41 -49.95 -3.87
CA VAL A 202 76.34 -51.02 -4.25
C VAL A 202 77.51 -50.43 -5.05
N GLU A 203 78.69 -51.00 -4.86
CA GLU A 203 79.95 -50.52 -5.44
C GLU A 203 80.65 -51.66 -6.18
N ALA A 204 81.24 -51.37 -7.34
CA ALA A 204 82.14 -52.27 -8.04
C ALA A 204 83.34 -51.48 -8.59
N TRP A 205 84.52 -51.72 -8.02
CA TRP A 205 85.72 -50.92 -8.23
C TRP A 205 86.87 -51.77 -8.76
N GLY A 206 87.39 -51.40 -9.92
CA GLY A 206 88.64 -51.90 -10.47
C GLY A 206 89.76 -50.85 -10.43
N GLU A 207 90.91 -51.18 -11.01
CA GLU A 207 92.10 -50.30 -10.96
C GLU A 207 91.94 -48.97 -11.69
N ARG A 208 91.21 -48.95 -12.81
CA ARG A 208 91.03 -47.76 -13.64
C ARG A 208 89.60 -47.26 -13.69
N ILE A 209 88.62 -48.10 -13.35
CA ILE A 209 87.19 -47.79 -13.47
C ILE A 209 86.51 -48.15 -12.16
N ARG A 210 85.70 -47.23 -11.65
CA ARG A 210 84.86 -47.42 -10.48
C ARG A 210 83.42 -47.14 -10.83
N SER A 211 82.53 -47.97 -10.31
CA SER A 211 81.09 -47.81 -10.50
C SER A 211 80.33 -47.92 -9.19
N SER A 212 79.19 -47.25 -9.12
CA SER A 212 78.24 -47.39 -8.02
C SER A 212 76.82 -47.18 -8.50
N LEU A 213 75.87 -47.86 -7.86
CA LEU A 213 74.43 -47.67 -8.04
C LEU A 213 73.84 -47.37 -6.66
N ASN A 214 73.10 -46.27 -6.56
CA ASN A 214 72.45 -45.84 -5.32
C ASN A 214 70.96 -45.65 -5.54
N TYR A 215 70.16 -46.12 -4.58
CA TYR A 215 68.70 -45.95 -4.55
C TYR A 215 68.30 -45.17 -3.29
N TYR A 216 67.40 -44.20 -3.44
CA TYR A 216 67.01 -43.27 -2.40
C TYR A 216 65.51 -43.34 -2.11
N LEU A 217 65.17 -43.51 -0.83
CA LEU A 217 63.80 -43.63 -0.35
C LEU A 217 63.51 -42.62 0.77
N PRO A 218 62.39 -41.86 0.68
CA PRO A 218 61.95 -41.01 1.77
C PRO A 218 61.53 -41.85 2.96
N LEU A 219 61.99 -41.45 4.14
CA LEU A 219 61.50 -41.98 5.41
C LEU A 219 60.49 -41.04 6.08
N SER A 220 60.57 -39.73 5.80
CA SER A 220 59.56 -38.78 6.28
C SER A 220 58.45 -38.54 5.26
N GLY A 221 57.22 -38.41 5.76
CA GLY A 221 56.06 -38.04 4.95
C GLY A 221 56.08 -36.58 4.49
N TRP A 222 54.99 -36.18 3.82
CA TRP A 222 54.74 -34.80 3.40
C TRP A 222 54.69 -33.85 4.60
N LYS A 223 55.47 -32.78 4.54
CA LYS A 223 55.50 -31.68 5.53
C LYS A 223 55.16 -30.37 4.84
N LYS A 224 54.63 -29.39 5.58
CA LYS A 224 54.31 -28.09 5.00
C LYS A 224 55.59 -27.40 4.54
N SER A 225 55.61 -26.94 3.30
CA SER A 225 56.73 -26.18 2.72
C SER A 225 56.51 -24.67 2.89
N ASN A 226 57.61 -23.94 3.06
CA ASN A 226 57.62 -22.48 3.06
C ASN A 226 58.11 -21.89 1.72
N ASP A 227 58.35 -22.72 0.70
CA ASP A 227 58.86 -22.28 -0.60
C ASP A 227 57.75 -21.66 -1.46
N ALA A 228 57.37 -20.43 -1.11
CA ALA A 228 56.23 -19.71 -1.69
C ALA A 228 56.31 -19.56 -3.22
N GLN A 229 57.51 -19.54 -3.79
CA GLN A 229 57.76 -19.56 -5.23
C GLN A 229 57.11 -20.74 -5.98
N PHE A 230 56.89 -21.87 -5.31
CA PHE A 230 56.20 -23.04 -5.88
C PHE A 230 54.71 -23.05 -5.54
N ASN A 231 54.19 -22.03 -4.84
CA ASN A 231 52.79 -21.89 -4.48
C ASN A 231 52.21 -20.54 -4.96
N PRO A 232 51.71 -20.45 -6.20
CA PRO A 232 51.17 -19.21 -6.74
C PRO A 232 49.88 -18.75 -6.04
N ASP A 233 49.18 -19.64 -5.32
CA ASP A 233 47.94 -19.34 -4.60
C ASP A 233 47.98 -19.86 -3.14
N PRO A 234 48.71 -19.18 -2.25
CA PRO A 234 48.84 -19.60 -0.86
C PRO A 234 47.56 -19.40 -0.03
N VAL A 235 46.55 -18.73 -0.57
CA VAL A 235 45.26 -18.51 0.09
C VAL A 235 44.39 -19.76 -0.02
N HIS A 236 44.35 -20.36 -1.21
CA HIS A 236 43.52 -21.53 -1.50
C HIS A 236 44.30 -22.85 -1.52
N GLN A 237 45.64 -22.82 -1.58
CA GLN A 237 46.47 -24.01 -1.64
C GLN A 237 47.57 -24.00 -0.57
N ALA A 238 47.73 -25.12 0.12
CA ALA A 238 48.88 -25.40 0.96
C ALA A 238 49.92 -26.18 0.16
N LEU A 239 51.17 -25.75 0.25
CA LEU A 239 52.31 -26.46 -0.33
C LEU A 239 52.90 -27.43 0.69
N PHE A 240 53.17 -28.65 0.23
CA PHE A 240 53.85 -29.67 0.99
C PHE A 240 55.12 -30.12 0.27
N GLU A 241 56.12 -30.56 1.02
CA GLU A 241 57.39 -31.08 0.56
C GLU A 241 57.72 -32.43 1.23
N ARG A 242 58.47 -33.28 0.54
CA ARG A 242 59.14 -34.46 1.12
C ARG A 242 60.38 -34.82 0.31
N ALA A 243 61.22 -35.72 0.83
CA ALA A 243 62.34 -36.26 0.05
C ALA A 243 61.81 -37.00 -1.20
N ALA A 244 62.39 -36.69 -2.36
CA ALA A 244 62.05 -37.37 -3.59
C ALA A 244 62.65 -38.78 -3.61
N ARG A 245 61.89 -39.74 -4.15
CA ARG A 245 62.42 -41.05 -4.50
C ARG A 245 63.28 -40.93 -5.74
N GLY A 246 64.37 -41.70 -5.82
CA GLY A 246 65.20 -41.70 -7.02
C GLY A 246 66.37 -42.65 -6.95
N TRP A 247 67.18 -42.64 -8.00
CA TRP A 247 68.39 -43.43 -8.09
C TRP A 247 69.45 -42.71 -8.91
N ASP A 248 70.71 -43.09 -8.69
CA ASP A 248 71.83 -42.68 -9.53
C ASP A 248 72.77 -43.85 -9.83
N VAL A 249 73.41 -43.79 -11.00
CA VAL A 249 74.51 -44.67 -11.42
C VAL A 249 75.71 -43.79 -11.68
N ASN A 250 76.81 -44.04 -10.98
CA ASN A 250 78.06 -43.30 -11.14
C ASN A 250 79.12 -44.20 -11.77
N LEU A 251 79.86 -43.64 -12.72
CA LEU A 251 81.03 -44.23 -13.36
C LEU A 251 82.18 -43.22 -13.27
N GLU A 252 83.33 -43.65 -12.75
CA GLU A 252 84.54 -42.84 -12.69
C GLU A 252 85.70 -43.60 -13.33
N ALA A 253 86.38 -42.99 -14.31
CA ALA A 253 87.45 -43.62 -15.08
C ALA A 253 88.73 -42.78 -15.01
N LEU A 254 89.85 -43.43 -14.69
CA LEU A 254 91.18 -42.83 -14.71
C LEU A 254 91.62 -42.57 -16.15
N ILE A 255 91.95 -41.32 -16.48
CA ILE A 255 92.48 -40.96 -17.80
C ILE A 255 94.01 -41.11 -17.79
N PHE A 256 94.66 -40.36 -16.92
CA PHE A 256 96.09 -40.45 -16.60
C PHE A 256 96.27 -39.92 -15.17
N LYS A 257 97.31 -40.29 -14.43
CA LYS A 257 97.54 -39.67 -13.11
C LYS A 257 98.02 -38.22 -13.32
N PRO A 258 97.38 -37.18 -12.74
CA PRO A 258 96.38 -37.18 -11.67
C PRO A 258 94.93 -36.78 -12.08
N LEU A 259 94.47 -37.11 -13.28
CA LEU A 259 93.17 -36.76 -13.87
C LEU A 259 92.21 -37.97 -14.05
N SER A 260 90.94 -37.83 -13.64
CA SER A 260 89.85 -38.77 -13.97
C SER A 260 88.64 -38.07 -14.59
N ALA A 261 87.83 -38.84 -15.32
CA ALA A 261 86.50 -38.45 -15.76
C ALA A 261 85.43 -39.14 -14.93
N LYS A 262 84.36 -38.42 -14.62
CA LYS A 262 83.20 -38.89 -13.88
C LYS A 262 81.95 -38.69 -14.71
N MET A 263 81.04 -39.66 -14.64
CA MET A 263 79.73 -39.62 -15.26
C MET A 263 78.69 -40.13 -14.29
N THR A 264 77.60 -39.39 -14.10
CA THR A 264 76.48 -39.76 -13.23
C THR A 264 75.18 -39.68 -14.01
N TRP A 265 74.47 -40.79 -14.13
CA TRP A 265 73.08 -40.82 -14.60
C TRP A 265 72.14 -40.87 -13.41
N PHE A 266 71.06 -40.11 -13.43
CA PHE A 266 70.08 -40.11 -12.34
C PHE A 266 68.64 -39.93 -12.81
N GLN A 267 67.71 -40.41 -11.98
CA GLN A 267 66.27 -40.23 -12.14
C GLN A 267 65.65 -39.97 -10.77
N TRP A 268 64.80 -38.95 -10.69
CA TRP A 268 63.94 -38.70 -9.54
C TRP A 268 62.47 -38.86 -9.93
N TYR A 269 61.64 -39.25 -8.96
CA TYR A 269 60.20 -39.51 -9.15
C TYR A 269 59.37 -38.53 -8.33
N GLY A 270 58.38 -37.92 -8.98
CA GLY A 270 57.47 -36.93 -8.39
C GLY A 270 56.95 -35.96 -9.45
N SER A 271 55.77 -35.37 -9.21
CA SER A 271 55.15 -34.42 -10.16
C SER A 271 55.85 -33.06 -10.19
N GLU A 272 56.38 -32.64 -9.04
CA GLU A 272 57.10 -31.37 -8.86
C GLU A 272 58.37 -31.64 -8.08
N VAL A 273 59.49 -31.95 -8.75
CA VAL A 273 60.77 -32.28 -8.12
C VAL A 273 61.81 -31.19 -8.40
N ASP A 274 62.46 -30.68 -7.36
CA ASP A 274 63.62 -29.78 -7.50
C ASP A 274 64.92 -30.59 -7.50
N ALA A 275 65.29 -31.12 -8.67
CA ALA A 275 66.41 -32.05 -8.83
C ALA A 275 67.79 -31.41 -8.55
N LEU A 276 67.95 -30.12 -8.82
CA LEU A 276 69.22 -29.40 -8.61
C LEU A 276 69.27 -28.63 -7.29
N GLY A 277 68.14 -28.53 -6.58
CA GLY A 277 68.05 -27.76 -5.35
C GLY A 277 68.33 -26.28 -5.54
N THR A 278 68.05 -25.76 -6.73
CA THR A 278 68.30 -24.35 -7.07
C THR A 278 67.18 -23.44 -6.59
N LEU A 279 66.04 -24.00 -6.15
CA LEU A 279 64.84 -23.23 -5.77
C LEU A 279 64.44 -22.25 -6.89
N ASP A 280 64.51 -22.68 -8.13
CA ASP A 280 64.07 -21.89 -9.30
C ASP A 280 62.90 -22.57 -10.01
N ARG A 281 62.96 -23.90 -10.14
CA ARG A 281 62.00 -24.69 -10.90
C ARG A 281 61.85 -26.10 -10.35
N VAL A 282 60.65 -26.63 -10.50
CA VAL A 282 60.31 -28.03 -10.26
C VAL A 282 59.94 -28.72 -11.57
N SER A 283 60.27 -30.00 -11.68
CA SER A 283 60.13 -30.80 -12.89
C SER A 283 59.35 -32.09 -12.61
N ASN A 284 58.62 -32.59 -13.60
CA ASN A 284 57.90 -33.87 -13.50
C ASN A 284 58.82 -35.03 -13.85
N ASN A 285 59.07 -35.93 -12.90
CA ASN A 285 59.97 -37.09 -13.02
C ASN A 285 61.31 -36.75 -13.71
N PRO A 286 62.11 -35.82 -13.17
CA PRO A 286 63.31 -35.35 -13.86
C PRO A 286 64.36 -36.46 -13.97
N PHE A 287 64.93 -36.58 -15.16
CA PHE A 287 66.09 -37.42 -15.45
C PHE A 287 67.24 -36.54 -15.93
N GLY A 288 68.48 -36.97 -15.64
CA GLY A 288 69.65 -36.19 -16.01
C GLY A 288 70.94 -36.97 -16.08
N LEU A 289 71.96 -36.28 -16.60
CA LEU A 289 73.32 -36.74 -16.81
C LEU A 289 74.29 -35.67 -16.32
N THR A 290 75.16 -36.01 -15.37
CA THR A 290 76.28 -35.16 -14.95
C THR A 290 77.57 -35.71 -15.54
N LEU A 291 78.34 -34.85 -16.21
CA LEU A 291 79.69 -35.14 -16.70
C LEU A 291 80.68 -34.31 -15.91
N GLY A 292 81.80 -34.89 -15.50
CA GLY A 292 82.80 -34.17 -14.73
C GLY A 292 84.24 -34.62 -14.97
N LEU A 293 85.17 -33.75 -14.62
CA LEU A 293 86.61 -34.01 -14.61
C LEU A 293 87.16 -33.72 -13.22
N ASN A 294 87.88 -34.68 -12.64
CA ASN A 294 88.55 -34.54 -11.36
C ASN A 294 90.07 -34.50 -11.57
N TRP A 295 90.74 -33.47 -11.05
CA TRP A 295 92.18 -33.30 -11.10
C TRP A 295 92.74 -33.19 -9.68
N GLN A 296 93.56 -34.16 -9.26
CA GLN A 296 94.10 -34.22 -7.89
C GLN A 296 95.63 -34.27 -7.88
N PRO A 297 96.30 -33.11 -8.10
CA PRO A 297 97.75 -33.05 -8.29
C PRO A 297 98.56 -33.52 -7.08
N ILE A 298 98.01 -33.45 -5.88
CA ILE A 298 98.60 -33.97 -4.63
C ILE A 298 97.51 -34.66 -3.80
N PRO A 299 97.83 -35.63 -2.94
CA PRO A 299 96.81 -36.30 -2.11
C PRO A 299 95.95 -35.33 -1.28
N LEU A 300 96.53 -34.25 -0.76
CA LEU A 300 95.83 -33.27 0.08
C LEU A 300 94.80 -32.41 -0.68
N LEU A 301 95.02 -32.11 -1.96
CA LEU A 301 94.28 -31.09 -2.70
C LEU A 301 93.85 -31.60 -4.08
N GLY A 302 92.55 -31.50 -4.36
CA GLY A 302 91.98 -31.79 -5.66
C GLY A 302 90.94 -30.77 -6.10
N PHE A 303 90.68 -30.74 -7.40
CA PHE A 303 89.72 -29.87 -8.05
C PHE A 303 88.77 -30.72 -8.89
N ALA A 304 87.51 -30.32 -8.99
CA ALA A 304 86.56 -30.94 -9.90
C ALA A 304 85.77 -29.88 -10.65
N ILE A 305 85.40 -30.20 -11.89
CA ILE A 305 84.40 -29.47 -12.66
C ILE A 305 83.30 -30.45 -13.06
N GLU A 306 82.05 -30.05 -12.93
CA GLU A 306 80.89 -30.88 -13.24
C GLU A 306 79.86 -30.06 -14.01
N GLU A 307 79.32 -30.63 -15.09
CA GLU A 307 78.19 -30.09 -15.84
C GLU A 307 77.02 -31.07 -15.79
N THR A 308 75.85 -30.60 -15.32
CA THR A 308 74.64 -31.41 -15.20
C THR A 308 73.60 -31.02 -16.24
N LEU A 309 73.21 -31.98 -17.08
CA LEU A 309 72.17 -31.87 -18.10
C LEU A 309 70.88 -32.54 -17.59
N LEU A 310 69.73 -31.88 -17.74
CA LEU A 310 68.42 -32.45 -17.40
C LEU A 310 67.50 -32.48 -18.61
N SER A 311 66.51 -33.36 -18.56
CA SER A 311 65.55 -33.58 -19.63
C SER A 311 64.76 -32.36 -20.08
N ASP A 312 64.55 -31.39 -19.20
CA ASP A 312 63.66 -30.25 -19.40
C ASP A 312 64.34 -28.87 -19.24
N ARG A 313 65.68 -28.85 -19.11
CA ARG A 313 66.53 -27.65 -18.94
C ARG A 313 67.97 -27.94 -19.37
N PHE A 314 68.64 -26.94 -19.94
CA PHE A 314 70.06 -27.06 -20.26
C PHE A 314 70.94 -26.45 -19.16
N HIS A 315 71.87 -27.30 -18.68
CA HIS A 315 73.06 -27.10 -17.85
C HIS A 315 72.94 -26.50 -16.42
N GLU A 316 73.70 -27.09 -15.51
CA GLU A 316 74.23 -26.46 -14.29
C GLU A 316 75.73 -26.77 -14.26
N PHE A 317 76.58 -25.74 -14.15
CA PHE A 317 78.04 -25.88 -14.12
C PHE A 317 78.59 -25.60 -12.72
N LYS A 318 79.29 -26.58 -12.14
CA LYS A 318 79.89 -26.51 -10.80
C LYS A 318 81.39 -26.67 -10.86
N VAL A 319 82.08 -25.93 -9.99
CA VAL A 319 83.50 -26.10 -9.68
C VAL A 319 83.62 -26.47 -8.20
N ALA A 320 84.45 -27.45 -7.89
CA ALA A 320 84.72 -27.89 -6.53
C ALA A 320 86.22 -27.89 -6.22
N MET A 321 86.55 -27.55 -4.98
CA MET A 321 87.88 -27.69 -4.40
C MET A 321 87.81 -28.62 -3.18
N ASN A 322 88.64 -29.65 -3.16
CA ASN A 322 88.63 -30.73 -2.18
C ASN A 322 89.94 -30.76 -1.39
N PHE A 323 89.86 -30.57 -0.07
CA PHE A 323 90.96 -30.80 0.87
C PHE A 323 90.77 -32.15 1.55
N THR A 324 91.61 -33.13 1.25
CA THR A 324 91.50 -34.51 1.77
C THR A 324 92.66 -34.84 2.69
N TRP A 325 92.40 -35.06 3.98
CA TRP A 325 93.40 -35.44 4.97
C TRP A 325 93.37 -36.96 5.21
N ASN A 326 94.47 -37.64 4.92
CA ASN A 326 94.67 -39.05 5.23
C ASN A 326 95.42 -39.17 6.57
N PHE A 327 94.82 -39.77 7.60
CA PHE A 327 95.43 -39.79 8.95
C PHE A 327 96.62 -40.76 9.08
N ASN A 328 96.76 -41.71 8.15
CA ASN A 328 97.89 -42.65 8.07
C ASN A 328 99.11 -42.11 7.29
N GLU A 329 98.99 -40.95 6.65
CA GLU A 329 100.06 -40.37 5.83
C GLU A 329 100.68 -39.14 6.50
N SER A 330 102.00 -38.98 6.38
CA SER A 330 102.68 -37.77 6.83
C SER A 330 102.31 -36.57 5.95
N MET A 331 102.41 -35.35 6.49
CA MET A 331 102.15 -34.14 5.70
C MET A 331 103.02 -34.06 4.44
N GLN A 332 104.27 -34.54 4.50
CA GLN A 332 105.16 -34.61 3.35
C GLN A 332 104.62 -35.53 2.24
N GLN A 333 104.08 -36.69 2.62
CA GLN A 333 103.44 -37.61 1.67
C GLN A 333 102.17 -37.01 1.06
N GLN A 334 101.40 -36.27 1.85
CA GLN A 334 100.15 -35.65 1.38
C GLN A 334 100.37 -34.43 0.46
N LEU A 335 101.56 -33.82 0.50
CA LEU A 335 101.98 -32.71 -0.37
C LEU A 335 102.85 -33.15 -1.56
N ASP A 336 103.07 -34.46 -1.74
CA ASP A 336 103.91 -35.01 -2.79
C ASP A 336 103.16 -35.09 -4.14
N PHE A 337 103.66 -34.39 -5.16
CA PHE A 337 103.09 -34.35 -6.51
C PHE A 337 103.14 -35.72 -7.21
N GLU A 338 104.16 -36.54 -6.94
CA GLU A 338 104.28 -37.88 -7.53
C GLU A 338 103.23 -38.85 -6.97
N ARG A 339 102.63 -38.52 -5.82
CA ARG A 339 101.52 -39.27 -5.20
C ARG A 339 100.15 -38.74 -5.61
N GLY A 340 100.08 -37.70 -6.44
CA GLY A 340 98.85 -37.15 -6.97
C GLY A 340 98.07 -38.19 -7.80
N GLN A 341 96.81 -38.42 -7.42
CA GLN A 341 95.92 -39.32 -8.14
C GLN A 341 94.46 -38.94 -7.87
N ALA A 342 93.64 -38.76 -8.91
CA ALA A 342 92.21 -38.50 -8.79
C ALA A 342 91.42 -39.74 -8.36
N ILE A 343 91.91 -40.92 -8.72
CA ILE A 343 91.39 -42.21 -8.28
C ILE A 343 92.50 -42.90 -7.49
N SER A 344 92.23 -43.24 -6.23
CA SER A 344 93.20 -43.97 -5.41
C SER A 344 93.53 -45.32 -6.02
N ALA A 345 94.79 -45.77 -5.89
CA ALA A 345 95.15 -47.15 -6.23
C ALA A 345 94.19 -48.14 -5.55
N LEU A 346 93.81 -49.23 -6.23
CA LEU A 346 92.75 -50.13 -5.75
C LEU A 346 93.06 -50.70 -4.35
N SER A 347 94.32 -51.02 -4.07
CA SER A 347 94.81 -51.46 -2.76
C SER A 347 94.57 -50.46 -1.61
N LEU A 348 94.53 -49.16 -1.92
CA LEU A 348 94.28 -48.06 -0.97
C LEU A 348 92.84 -47.56 -1.03
N SER A 349 92.09 -47.92 -2.08
CA SER A 349 90.74 -47.42 -2.33
C SER A 349 89.73 -47.85 -1.26
N ARG A 350 90.01 -48.90 -0.47
CA ARG A 350 89.13 -49.38 0.60
C ARG A 350 88.74 -48.30 1.61
N HIS A 351 89.52 -47.22 1.73
CA HIS A 351 89.24 -46.05 2.58
C HIS A 351 88.66 -44.84 1.85
N ASP A 352 88.32 -44.95 0.57
CA ASP A 352 87.69 -43.86 -0.18
C ASP A 352 86.22 -43.71 0.22
N PHE A 353 85.72 -42.48 0.19
CA PHE A 353 84.31 -42.18 0.47
C PHE A 353 83.39 -42.84 -0.55
N VAL A 354 82.17 -43.17 -0.12
CA VAL A 354 81.12 -43.69 -0.99
C VAL A 354 80.72 -42.65 -2.03
N THR A 355 80.67 -43.05 -3.29
CA THR A 355 80.18 -42.21 -4.40
C THR A 355 78.67 -42.28 -4.47
N ARG A 356 78.00 -41.21 -4.02
CA ARG A 356 76.54 -41.07 -3.98
C ARG A 356 76.13 -39.60 -3.96
N ASN A 357 74.86 -39.32 -4.23
CA ASN A 357 74.24 -38.03 -3.95
C ASN A 357 73.86 -37.91 -2.46
N ASN A 358 74.64 -37.14 -1.71
CA ASN A 358 74.41 -36.88 -0.30
C ASN A 358 73.25 -35.90 -0.06
N ASN A 359 72.88 -35.09 -1.06
CA ASN A 359 71.82 -34.09 -0.94
C ASN A 359 70.43 -34.72 -0.99
N ILE A 360 69.57 -34.34 -0.06
CA ILE A 360 68.15 -34.72 -0.08
C ILE A 360 67.43 -33.84 -1.10
N VAL A 361 67.25 -34.37 -2.31
CA VAL A 361 66.36 -33.85 -3.35
C VAL A 361 64.93 -33.85 -2.83
N LEU A 362 64.20 -32.76 -3.03
CA LEU A 362 62.82 -32.62 -2.54
C LEU A 362 61.81 -32.68 -3.69
N GLU A 363 60.66 -33.27 -3.41
CA GLU A 363 59.45 -33.18 -4.22
C GLU A 363 58.37 -32.40 -3.49
N TYR A 364 57.51 -31.72 -4.25
CA TYR A 364 56.48 -30.81 -3.80
C TYR A 364 55.08 -31.28 -4.23
N LYS A 365 54.07 -30.89 -3.45
CA LYS A 365 52.66 -31.16 -3.72
C LYS A 365 51.80 -30.04 -3.19
N LYS A 366 50.95 -29.50 -4.07
CA LYS A 366 49.87 -28.56 -3.70
C LYS A 366 48.64 -29.33 -3.24
N LYS A 367 47.98 -28.85 -2.19
CA LYS A 367 46.70 -29.36 -1.71
C LYS A 367 45.76 -28.21 -1.41
N GLU A 368 44.53 -28.30 -1.90
CA GLU A 368 43.51 -27.28 -1.63
C GLU A 368 43.20 -27.17 -0.13
N ILE A 369 43.08 -25.93 0.34
CA ILE A 369 42.65 -25.58 1.69
C ILE A 369 41.15 -25.34 1.62
N ILE A 370 40.37 -26.18 2.30
CA ILE A 370 38.93 -25.99 2.43
C ILE A 370 38.67 -25.11 3.66
N ARG A 371 38.13 -23.90 3.45
CA ARG A 371 37.70 -23.00 4.54
C ARG A 371 36.18 -22.84 4.48
N PRO A 372 35.39 -23.79 5.02
CA PRO A 372 33.94 -23.71 4.91
C PRO A 372 33.42 -22.43 5.57
N LEU A 373 32.39 -21.83 4.98
CA LEU A 373 31.56 -20.87 5.71
C LEU A 373 30.64 -21.62 6.65
N TYR A 374 30.39 -21.04 7.81
CA TYR A 374 29.43 -21.60 8.76
C TYR A 374 28.88 -20.51 9.68
N PHE A 375 27.77 -20.83 10.33
CA PHE A 375 27.17 -20.04 11.39
C PHE A 375 27.27 -20.78 12.71
N SER A 376 27.41 -20.04 13.80
CA SER A 376 27.44 -20.59 15.16
C SER A 376 26.78 -19.57 16.08
N PRO A 377 25.48 -19.71 16.39
CA PRO A 377 24.66 -20.92 16.16
C PRO A 377 24.17 -21.08 14.70
N ASP A 378 23.85 -22.32 14.31
CA ASP A 378 23.24 -22.69 13.01
C ASP A 378 21.70 -22.57 13.01
N HIS A 379 21.13 -22.20 14.16
CA HIS A 379 19.73 -21.86 14.37
C HIS A 379 19.64 -20.61 15.24
N LEU A 380 18.75 -19.69 14.86
CA LEU A 380 18.48 -18.47 15.62
C LEU A 380 16.98 -18.39 15.89
N THR A 381 16.60 -18.10 17.13
CA THR A 381 15.21 -17.87 17.52
C THR A 381 15.01 -16.40 17.87
N VAL A 382 14.06 -15.74 17.21
CA VAL A 382 13.75 -14.30 17.37
C VAL A 382 12.24 -14.11 17.46
N LYS A 383 11.77 -12.96 17.94
CA LYS A 383 10.33 -12.63 17.95
C LYS A 383 9.99 -11.69 16.78
N ALA A 384 8.80 -11.83 16.20
CA ALA A 384 8.34 -10.91 15.16
C ALA A 384 8.34 -9.45 15.66
N GLY A 385 8.87 -8.54 14.85
CA GLY A 385 8.97 -7.11 15.16
C GLY A 385 9.95 -6.73 16.28
N SER A 386 10.83 -7.63 16.70
CA SER A 386 11.95 -7.29 17.59
C SER A 386 13.00 -6.41 16.89
N ALA A 387 13.93 -5.83 17.67
CA ALA A 387 15.06 -5.07 17.12
C ALA A 387 15.89 -5.90 16.12
N ARG A 388 16.56 -5.20 15.18
CA ARG A 388 17.44 -5.81 14.18
C ARG A 388 18.56 -6.58 14.87
N ILE A 389 18.84 -7.80 14.40
CA ILE A 389 19.88 -8.68 14.93
C ILE A 389 20.74 -9.22 13.78
N VAL A 390 21.98 -9.59 14.04
CA VAL A 390 22.87 -10.22 13.06
C VAL A 390 23.44 -11.51 13.64
N ASN A 391 23.48 -12.57 12.84
CA ASN A 391 24.27 -13.76 13.14
C ASN A 391 25.51 -13.75 12.22
N PRO A 392 26.69 -13.33 12.71
CA PRO A 392 27.85 -13.14 11.85
C PRO A 392 28.36 -14.47 11.30
N VAL A 393 28.55 -14.53 9.98
CA VAL A 393 29.16 -15.70 9.32
C VAL A 393 30.63 -15.82 9.72
N LYS A 394 31.10 -17.05 9.89
CA LYS A 394 32.49 -17.37 10.23
C LYS A 394 33.11 -18.25 9.14
N GLY A 395 34.44 -18.23 9.05
CA GLY A 395 35.17 -18.98 8.04
C GLY A 395 35.33 -18.22 6.72
N GLY A 396 35.39 -18.95 5.61
CA GLY A 396 35.59 -18.38 4.27
C GLY A 396 37.05 -18.06 3.92
N TYR A 397 37.22 -17.52 2.72
CA TYR A 397 38.49 -17.12 2.11
C TYR A 397 38.79 -15.61 2.24
N GLY A 398 37.94 -14.85 2.93
CA GLY A 398 38.11 -13.41 3.15
C GLY A 398 37.53 -12.54 2.02
N GLY A 399 36.58 -13.08 1.25
CA GLY A 399 35.87 -12.38 0.20
C GLY A 399 34.75 -11.46 0.71
N VAL A 400 34.01 -10.86 -0.22
CA VAL A 400 32.84 -10.04 0.09
C VAL A 400 31.66 -10.94 0.39
N MET A 401 30.96 -10.70 1.51
CA MET A 401 29.78 -11.47 1.92
C MET A 401 28.51 -10.80 1.45
N GLN A 402 27.59 -11.56 0.87
CA GLN A 402 26.21 -11.15 0.63
C GLN A 402 25.23 -12.10 1.30
N TYR A 403 24.20 -11.54 1.91
CA TYR A 403 23.18 -12.26 2.65
C TYR A 403 21.84 -12.21 1.93
N THR A 404 21.13 -13.34 1.89
CA THR A 404 19.80 -13.46 1.31
C THR A 404 18.90 -14.29 2.22
N SER A 405 17.61 -13.99 2.23
CA SER A 405 16.61 -14.79 2.94
C SER A 405 15.83 -15.62 1.92
N GLU A 406 15.60 -16.90 2.21
CA GLU A 406 14.76 -17.74 1.35
C GLU A 406 13.29 -17.25 1.33
N LEU A 407 12.82 -16.70 2.45
CA LEU A 407 11.47 -16.17 2.62
C LEU A 407 11.54 -14.76 3.24
N GLU A 408 11.67 -13.75 2.38
CA GLU A 408 11.76 -12.33 2.78
C GLU A 408 10.50 -11.82 3.51
N ASN A 409 9.34 -12.47 3.29
CA ASN A 409 8.11 -12.15 4.01
C ASN A 409 8.13 -12.60 5.49
N ILE A 410 9.03 -13.51 5.88
CA ILE A 410 9.23 -13.97 7.27
C ILE A 410 10.36 -13.19 7.93
N VAL A 411 11.53 -13.13 7.29
CA VAL A 411 12.70 -12.34 7.73
C VAL A 411 13.32 -11.66 6.54
N GLN A 412 13.46 -10.34 6.58
CA GLN A 412 14.30 -9.60 5.64
C GLN A 412 15.74 -9.59 6.15
N VAL A 413 16.72 -9.63 5.24
CA VAL A 413 18.14 -9.50 5.59
C VAL A 413 18.78 -8.43 4.71
N GLU A 414 19.57 -7.58 5.34
CA GLU A 414 20.35 -6.57 4.61
C GLU A 414 21.55 -7.23 3.90
N LEU A 415 21.63 -6.99 2.59
CA LEU A 415 22.53 -7.69 1.68
C LEU A 415 23.99 -7.71 2.15
N ASN A 416 24.54 -6.60 2.64
CA ASN A 416 25.97 -6.48 2.94
C ASN A 416 26.32 -6.69 4.43
N SER A 417 25.38 -6.43 5.32
CA SER A 417 25.64 -6.45 6.77
C SER A 417 25.15 -7.72 7.45
N GLY A 418 24.19 -8.43 6.84
CA GLY A 418 23.54 -9.59 7.45
C GLY A 418 22.55 -9.24 8.56
N TYR A 419 22.21 -7.97 8.76
CA TYR A 419 21.19 -7.57 9.73
C TYR A 419 19.82 -8.07 9.30
N LEU A 420 19.19 -8.84 10.18
CA LEU A 420 17.87 -9.40 10.06
C LEU A 420 16.81 -8.44 10.59
N THR A 421 15.68 -8.38 9.91
CA THR A 421 14.43 -7.75 10.35
C THR A 421 13.36 -8.85 10.41
N PRO A 422 13.01 -9.36 11.61
CA PRO A 422 11.98 -10.37 11.76
C PRO A 422 10.58 -9.76 11.52
N LEU A 423 9.85 -10.26 10.53
CA LEU A 423 8.57 -9.69 10.10
C LEU A 423 7.37 -10.53 10.54
N LYS A 424 7.39 -11.84 10.25
CA LYS A 424 6.25 -12.73 10.46
C LYS A 424 6.65 -14.02 11.14
N ARG A 425 5.72 -14.64 11.88
CA ARG A 425 5.97 -15.93 12.52
C ARG A 425 6.21 -17.00 11.46
N GLY A 426 7.11 -17.92 11.75
CA GLY A 426 7.46 -19.01 10.84
C GLY A 426 8.94 -19.30 10.83
N GLU A 427 9.37 -20.09 9.86
CA GLU A 427 10.75 -20.52 9.74
C GLU A 427 11.27 -20.16 8.35
N THR A 428 12.49 -19.64 8.28
CA THR A 428 13.20 -19.37 7.03
C THR A 428 14.68 -19.73 7.18
N LYS A 429 15.42 -19.76 6.07
CA LYS A 429 16.88 -19.85 6.10
C LYS A 429 17.48 -18.56 5.58
N ILE A 430 18.53 -18.13 6.24
CA ILE A 430 19.37 -17.03 5.78
C ILE A 430 20.63 -17.64 5.20
N ARG A 431 20.94 -17.27 3.96
CA ARG A 431 22.12 -17.71 3.21
C ARG A 431 23.15 -16.60 3.18
N ALA A 432 24.39 -16.90 3.58
CA ALA A 432 25.56 -16.09 3.26
C ALA A 432 26.28 -16.70 2.06
N GLN A 433 26.61 -15.86 1.08
CA GLN A 433 27.38 -16.20 -0.11
C GLN A 433 28.64 -15.33 -0.13
N GLU A 434 29.80 -15.96 -0.20
CA GLU A 434 31.09 -15.29 -0.38
C GLU A 434 31.43 -15.19 -1.86
N PHE A 435 31.90 -14.01 -2.25
CA PHE A 435 32.39 -13.68 -3.57
C PHE A 435 33.87 -13.31 -3.52
N GLN A 436 34.64 -13.81 -4.49
CA GLN A 436 36.06 -13.47 -4.61
C GLN A 436 36.24 -11.97 -4.94
N GLN A 437 37.26 -11.32 -4.36
CA GLN A 437 37.60 -9.93 -4.71
C GLN A 437 38.16 -9.85 -6.14
N GLY A 438 37.48 -9.11 -7.02
CA GLY A 438 37.87 -8.93 -8.41
C GLY A 438 36.80 -8.20 -9.22
N TRP A 439 37.06 -8.00 -10.52
CA TRP A 439 36.15 -7.30 -11.45
C TRP A 439 34.91 -8.15 -11.82
N TRP A 440 34.91 -9.43 -11.47
CA TRP A 440 33.81 -10.38 -11.62
C TRP A 440 33.49 -10.98 -10.24
N GLN A 441 32.24 -10.90 -9.82
CA GLN A 441 31.76 -11.50 -8.56
C GLN A 441 31.45 -12.99 -8.79
N THR A 442 32.48 -13.84 -8.76
CA THR A 442 32.28 -15.29 -8.81
C THR A 442 31.97 -15.82 -7.41
N PRO A 443 30.84 -16.54 -7.20
CA PRO A 443 30.52 -17.16 -5.93
C PRO A 443 31.52 -18.30 -5.62
N VAL A 444 32.16 -18.25 -4.46
CA VAL A 444 33.21 -19.22 -4.08
C VAL A 444 32.85 -20.09 -2.88
N ASN A 445 31.95 -19.63 -2.01
CA ASN A 445 31.58 -20.36 -0.79
C ASN A 445 30.21 -19.93 -0.28
N HIS A 446 29.47 -20.80 0.40
CA HIS A 446 28.18 -20.43 1.00
C HIS A 446 27.90 -21.17 2.31
N ALA A 447 27.04 -20.59 3.13
CA ALA A 447 26.48 -21.22 4.33
C ALA A 447 25.03 -20.76 4.53
N PHE A 448 24.28 -21.54 5.29
CA PHE A 448 22.95 -21.16 5.73
C PHE A 448 22.76 -21.44 7.22
N TYR A 449 21.85 -20.71 7.84
CA TYR A 449 21.33 -21.01 9.18
C TYR A 449 19.83 -20.85 9.19
N LYS A 450 19.18 -21.59 10.08
CA LYS A 450 17.72 -21.54 10.26
C LYS A 450 17.36 -20.36 11.17
N VAL A 451 16.33 -19.62 10.82
CA VAL A 451 15.74 -18.60 11.69
C VAL A 451 14.31 -19.01 11.98
N THR A 452 13.99 -19.18 13.26
CA THR A 452 12.63 -19.39 13.76
C THR A 452 12.13 -18.08 14.35
N VAL A 453 11.12 -17.49 13.72
CA VAL A 453 10.44 -16.30 14.21
C VAL A 453 9.24 -16.74 15.04
N LEU A 454 9.34 -16.52 16.35
CA LEU A 454 8.26 -16.69 17.31
C LEU A 454 7.26 -15.53 17.22
N PRO A 455 6.03 -15.73 17.72
CA PRO A 455 5.10 -14.68 18.09
C PRO A 455 5.77 -13.43 18.69
N GLY A 456 5.45 -12.26 18.14
CA GLY A 456 5.85 -10.97 18.69
C GLY A 456 5.06 -10.61 19.95
N ASP A 457 5.64 -9.78 20.82
CA ASP A 457 4.94 -9.17 21.98
C ASP A 457 4.21 -7.87 21.58
N ILE A 458 4.00 -7.64 20.29
CA ILE A 458 3.36 -6.44 19.78
C ILE A 458 1.85 -6.58 20.03
N PRO A 459 1.15 -5.60 20.60
CA PRO A 459 -0.29 -5.71 20.77
C PRO A 459 -1.03 -5.82 19.42
N PRO A 460 -2.07 -6.67 19.29
CA PRO A 460 -2.87 -6.76 18.07
C PRO A 460 -3.60 -5.46 17.78
N THR A 461 -4.00 -5.25 16.53
CA THR A 461 -4.75 -4.05 16.12
C THR A 461 -6.05 -4.44 15.42
N ALA A 462 -7.01 -3.52 15.35
CA ALA A 462 -8.23 -3.69 14.58
C ALA A 462 -8.30 -2.56 13.55
N THR A 463 -8.58 -2.89 12.30
CA THR A 463 -8.72 -1.93 11.19
C THR A 463 -10.04 -2.14 10.47
N GLN A 464 -10.36 -1.27 9.51
CA GLN A 464 -11.59 -1.36 8.72
C GLN A 464 -12.86 -1.50 9.57
N ILE A 465 -12.91 -0.81 10.72
CA ILE A 465 -14.14 -0.79 11.50
C ILE A 465 -15.20 -0.06 10.70
N ALA A 466 -16.33 -0.72 10.55
CA ALA A 466 -17.51 -0.18 9.92
C ALA A 466 -18.74 -0.63 10.70
N ILE A 467 -19.66 0.30 10.91
CA ILE A 467 -21.02 -0.03 11.34
C ILE A 467 -21.87 -0.11 10.07
N THR A 468 -22.53 -1.25 9.89
CA THR A 468 -23.41 -1.53 8.76
C THR A 468 -24.83 -1.78 9.28
N GLY A 469 -25.83 -1.59 8.41
CA GLY A 469 -27.23 -1.64 8.79
C GLY A 469 -27.90 -0.27 8.71
N SER A 470 -29.23 -0.27 8.73
CA SER A 470 -30.01 0.96 8.73
C SER A 470 -29.92 1.64 10.09
N VAL A 471 -29.70 2.96 10.10
CA VAL A 471 -29.70 3.78 11.33
C VAL A 471 -31.12 4.14 11.79
N GLU A 472 -32.12 3.38 11.35
CA GLU A 472 -33.52 3.51 11.76
C GLU A 472 -33.76 2.76 13.09
N VAL A 473 -34.56 3.36 13.96
CA VAL A 473 -34.96 2.71 15.22
C VAL A 473 -35.72 1.42 14.94
N GLY A 474 -35.37 0.35 15.65
CA GLY A 474 -35.91 -1.00 15.46
C GLY A 474 -35.03 -1.89 14.59
N GLU A 475 -34.15 -1.31 13.77
CA GLU A 475 -33.19 -2.04 12.94
C GLU A 475 -31.94 -2.42 13.74
N THR A 476 -31.19 -3.40 13.23
CA THR A 476 -29.97 -3.90 13.89
C THR A 476 -28.74 -3.34 13.21
N LEU A 477 -27.95 -2.57 13.96
CA LEU A 477 -26.60 -2.20 13.56
C LEU A 477 -25.67 -3.39 13.78
N THR A 478 -24.85 -3.67 12.77
CA THR A 478 -23.82 -4.70 12.81
C THR A 478 -22.47 -4.05 12.66
N ALA A 479 -21.66 -4.14 13.71
CA ALA A 479 -20.27 -3.69 13.67
C ALA A 479 -19.41 -4.80 13.08
N ASN A 480 -18.65 -4.45 12.06
CA ASN A 480 -17.62 -5.28 11.46
C ASN A 480 -16.28 -4.63 11.70
N TYR A 481 -15.26 -5.44 11.91
CA TYR A 481 -13.88 -4.99 11.98
C TYR A 481 -12.98 -6.09 11.43
N LEU A 482 -11.86 -5.67 10.83
CA LEU A 482 -10.80 -6.57 10.44
C LEU A 482 -9.81 -6.66 11.59
N PHE A 483 -9.74 -7.82 12.24
CA PHE A 483 -8.67 -8.09 13.20
C PHE A 483 -7.34 -8.17 12.45
N VAL A 484 -6.40 -7.30 12.82
CA VAL A 484 -5.04 -7.33 12.29
C VAL A 484 -4.19 -8.03 13.33
N THR A 485 -3.84 -9.27 12.98
CA THR A 485 -2.93 -10.13 13.74
C THR A 485 -1.62 -9.39 14.04
N ASN A 486 -1.11 -9.60 15.25
CA ASN A 486 0.23 -9.18 15.67
C ASN A 486 1.31 -10.23 15.33
N GLU A 487 0.99 -11.16 14.42
CA GLU A 487 1.77 -12.36 14.11
C GLU A 487 2.00 -13.22 15.37
N GLY A 488 1.09 -13.12 16.36
CA GLY A 488 1.10 -13.84 17.63
C GLY A 488 0.51 -15.26 17.53
N ASN A 489 0.18 -15.91 18.65
CA ASN A 489 -0.68 -17.11 18.65
C ASN A 489 -2.12 -16.74 18.23
N ASP A 490 -2.40 -16.59 16.93
CA ASP A 490 -3.76 -16.35 16.39
C ASP A 490 -4.58 -17.68 16.37
N GLU A 491 -5.91 -17.78 16.53
CA GLU A 491 -7.04 -16.84 16.44
C GLU A 491 -8.13 -17.22 17.46
N ILE A 492 -8.89 -16.23 17.95
CA ILE A 492 -10.32 -16.40 18.21
C ILE A 492 -11.01 -15.14 17.68
N GLU A 493 -11.71 -15.25 16.54
CA GLU A 493 -12.56 -14.19 15.96
C GLU A 493 -13.54 -13.60 17.00
N THR A 494 -13.96 -14.41 17.96
CA THR A 494 -14.91 -14.06 19.03
C THR A 494 -14.26 -13.65 20.36
N GLY A 495 -12.95 -13.39 20.41
CA GLY A 495 -12.20 -13.19 21.66
C GLY A 495 -11.93 -11.73 22.07
N SER A 496 -12.06 -10.77 21.14
CA SER A 496 -11.81 -9.35 21.41
C SER A 496 -13.04 -8.70 22.09
N PRO A 497 -12.89 -8.06 23.26
CA PRO A 497 -14.01 -7.38 23.90
C PRO A 497 -14.56 -6.25 23.03
N VAL A 498 -15.88 -6.25 22.86
CA VAL A 498 -16.60 -5.19 22.15
C VAL A 498 -17.63 -4.55 23.05
N VAL A 499 -17.88 -3.25 22.82
CA VAL A 499 -18.87 -2.50 23.60
C VAL A 499 -19.48 -1.39 22.75
N TRP A 500 -20.77 -1.18 22.92
CA TRP A 500 -21.52 -0.04 22.41
C TRP A 500 -21.83 0.90 23.56
N PHE A 501 -21.64 2.21 23.39
CA PHE A 501 -21.98 3.22 24.39
C PHE A 501 -22.35 4.55 23.73
N TYR A 502 -23.00 5.44 24.48
CA TYR A 502 -23.25 6.79 23.98
C TYR A 502 -21.99 7.65 24.10
N GLU A 503 -21.74 8.51 23.12
CA GLU A 503 -20.60 9.43 23.13
C GLU A 503 -20.52 10.29 24.42
N ASN A 504 -21.67 10.67 24.98
CA ASN A 504 -21.78 11.47 26.20
C ASN A 504 -21.83 10.65 27.51
N ASP A 505 -21.92 9.32 27.44
CA ASP A 505 -21.80 8.40 28.58
C ASP A 505 -20.99 7.15 28.17
N PRO A 506 -19.65 7.25 28.16
CA PRO A 506 -18.78 6.14 27.76
C PRO A 506 -18.66 5.04 28.81
N THR A 507 -19.29 5.19 29.98
CA THR A 507 -19.15 4.25 31.11
C THR A 507 -20.27 3.23 31.19
N THR A 508 -21.44 3.53 30.62
CA THR A 508 -22.60 2.65 30.62
C THR A 508 -22.71 1.90 29.29
N PRO A 509 -22.50 0.56 29.25
CA PRO A 509 -22.59 -0.20 28.01
C PRO A 509 -24.05 -0.38 27.58
N LEU A 510 -24.36 -0.05 26.32
CA LEU A 510 -25.64 -0.35 25.66
C LEU A 510 -25.72 -1.82 25.22
N SER A 511 -24.60 -2.39 24.80
CA SER A 511 -24.45 -3.80 24.40
C SER A 511 -22.97 -4.21 24.39
N GLN A 512 -22.69 -5.49 24.54
CA GLN A 512 -21.35 -6.09 24.42
C GLN A 512 -21.28 -7.14 23.29
N ASN A 513 -22.23 -7.09 22.35
CA ASN A 513 -22.28 -7.96 21.17
C ASN A 513 -21.90 -7.19 19.90
N LEU A 514 -21.54 -7.87 18.81
CA LEU A 514 -21.32 -7.21 17.50
C LEU A 514 -22.59 -6.63 16.87
N HIS A 515 -23.75 -7.09 17.35
CA HIS A 515 -25.06 -6.64 16.90
C HIS A 515 -25.70 -5.79 18.00
N TYR A 516 -26.24 -4.63 17.61
CA TYR A 516 -26.98 -3.74 18.48
C TYR A 516 -28.28 -3.31 17.80
N LYS A 517 -29.41 -3.65 18.43
CA LYS A 517 -30.74 -3.25 17.94
C LYS A 517 -31.05 -1.84 18.44
N LEU A 518 -31.27 -0.91 17.50
CA LEU A 518 -31.55 0.48 17.82
C LEU A 518 -32.89 0.63 18.54
N ARG A 519 -32.86 1.35 19.66
CA ARG A 519 -34.00 1.66 20.53
C ARG A 519 -34.50 3.09 20.25
N ALA A 520 -35.73 3.39 20.66
CA ALA A 520 -36.29 4.73 20.47
C ALA A 520 -35.48 5.84 21.18
N GLU A 521 -34.89 5.51 22.34
CA GLU A 521 -34.00 6.37 23.13
C GLU A 521 -32.65 6.67 22.45
N ASP A 522 -32.26 5.91 21.43
CA ASP A 522 -31.01 6.13 20.71
C ASP A 522 -31.06 7.34 19.75
N ARG A 523 -32.26 7.85 19.43
CA ARG A 523 -32.45 8.93 18.46
C ARG A 523 -31.73 10.21 18.88
N GLY A 524 -31.00 10.80 17.94
CA GLY A 524 -30.24 12.04 18.18
C GLY A 524 -28.96 11.85 18.99
N HIS A 525 -28.70 10.65 19.52
CA HIS A 525 -27.44 10.32 20.16
C HIS A 525 -26.41 9.82 19.13
N THR A 526 -25.15 10.15 19.39
CA THR A 526 -24.02 9.48 18.74
C THR A 526 -23.72 8.21 19.52
N ILE A 527 -23.82 7.06 18.87
CA ILE A 527 -23.43 5.77 19.44
C ILE A 527 -22.02 5.44 18.96
N ILE A 528 -21.17 5.00 19.88
CA ILE A 528 -19.82 4.56 19.59
C ILE A 528 -19.77 3.05 19.77
N PHE A 529 -19.34 2.36 18.70
CA PHE A 529 -18.82 1.01 18.81
C PHE A 529 -17.33 1.08 19.12
N GLN A 530 -16.90 0.33 20.13
CA GLN A 530 -15.49 0.14 20.46
C GLN A 530 -15.15 -1.34 20.45
N VAL A 531 -14.05 -1.67 19.80
CA VAL A 531 -13.39 -2.97 19.92
C VAL A 531 -12.02 -2.79 20.53
N THR A 532 -11.68 -3.65 21.50
CA THR A 532 -10.33 -3.77 22.03
C THR A 532 -9.72 -5.06 21.48
N PRO A 533 -8.88 -5.01 20.44
CA PRO A 533 -8.29 -6.22 19.86
C PRO A 533 -7.47 -6.95 20.93
N MET A 534 -7.72 -8.25 21.10
CA MET A 534 -7.04 -9.08 22.09
C MET A 534 -6.71 -10.45 21.48
N ASN A 535 -5.50 -10.93 21.72
CA ASN A 535 -5.05 -12.25 21.26
C ASN A 535 -5.30 -13.35 22.31
N LYS A 536 -4.97 -14.61 21.97
CA LYS A 536 -5.17 -15.78 22.83
C LYS A 536 -4.38 -15.72 24.15
N ASP A 537 -3.26 -15.01 24.15
CA ASP A 537 -2.39 -14.82 25.31
C ASP A 537 -2.81 -13.62 26.18
N LYS A 538 -4.02 -13.06 25.93
CA LYS A 538 -4.61 -11.92 26.65
C LYS A 538 -3.82 -10.61 26.54
N LEU A 539 -2.99 -10.47 25.51
CA LEU A 539 -2.35 -9.19 25.18
C LEU A 539 -3.37 -8.30 24.46
N SER A 540 -3.73 -7.18 25.07
CA SER A 540 -4.70 -6.22 24.53
C SER A 540 -4.01 -5.08 23.78
N GLY A 541 -4.50 -4.78 22.58
CA GLY A 541 -4.16 -3.58 21.84
C GLY A 541 -4.92 -2.34 22.28
N ASN A 542 -4.64 -1.23 21.60
CA ASN A 542 -5.37 0.01 21.84
C ASN A 542 -6.83 -0.13 21.35
N PRO A 543 -7.82 0.40 22.10
CA PRO A 543 -9.20 0.39 21.67
C PRO A 543 -9.37 1.22 20.41
N VAL A 544 -10.13 0.70 19.45
CA VAL A 544 -10.45 1.41 18.22
C VAL A 544 -11.96 1.64 18.19
N LYS A 545 -12.35 2.87 17.84
CA LYS A 545 -13.72 3.37 17.95
C LYS A 545 -14.27 3.73 16.58
N TYR A 546 -15.58 3.55 16.40
CA TYR A 546 -16.31 4.07 15.26
C TYR A 546 -17.65 4.60 15.73
N SER A 547 -17.95 5.84 15.36
CA SER A 547 -19.19 6.50 15.74
C SER A 547 -20.21 6.39 14.63
N VAL A 548 -21.46 6.20 15.02
CA VAL A 548 -22.62 6.35 14.16
C VAL A 548 -23.57 7.32 14.83
N LYS A 549 -23.89 8.41 14.13
CA LYS A 549 -24.91 9.35 14.59
C LYS A 549 -26.27 8.79 14.20
N VAL A 550 -27.08 8.43 15.18
CA VAL A 550 -28.47 8.03 14.93
C VAL A 550 -29.25 9.30 14.61
N PRO A 551 -29.83 9.43 13.41
CA PRO A 551 -30.51 10.65 13.03
C PRO A 551 -31.62 11.01 14.02
N GLY A 552 -31.69 12.29 14.38
CA GLY A 552 -32.79 12.82 15.15
C GLY A 552 -34.08 12.84 14.32
N LEU A 553 -35.18 13.15 14.99
CA LEU A 553 -36.44 13.45 14.31
C LEU A 553 -36.38 14.87 13.77
N SER A 554 -37.05 15.11 12.65
CA SER A 554 -37.15 16.44 12.05
C SER A 554 -38.61 16.88 11.99
N LEU A 555 -38.81 18.16 12.31
CA LEU A 555 -40.10 18.82 12.22
C LEU A 555 -40.24 19.37 10.79
N ASN A 556 -41.26 18.93 10.09
CA ASN A 556 -41.54 19.28 8.70
C ASN A 556 -42.95 19.85 8.56
N ASP A 557 -43.14 20.69 7.54
CA ASP A 557 -44.45 21.12 7.04
C ASP A 557 -45.39 21.67 8.14
N LEU A 558 -45.13 22.88 8.65
CA LEU A 558 -46.04 23.61 9.55
C LEU A 558 -47.17 24.27 8.73
N LEU A 559 -48.28 23.55 8.58
CA LEU A 559 -49.39 23.92 7.71
C LEU A 559 -50.62 24.40 8.49
N ILE A 560 -51.35 25.34 7.89
CA ILE A 560 -52.68 25.78 8.34
C ILE A 560 -53.70 25.14 7.39
N ALA A 561 -54.65 24.39 7.93
CA ALA A 561 -55.72 23.80 7.15
C ALA A 561 -56.62 24.90 6.57
N ARG A 562 -57.00 24.78 5.29
CA ARG A 562 -57.76 25.82 4.57
C ARG A 562 -59.28 25.71 4.72
N ASP A 563 -59.75 25.11 5.80
CA ASP A 563 -61.16 24.78 5.97
C ASP A 563 -61.98 26.06 6.17
N ASN A 564 -62.79 26.44 5.17
CA ASN A 564 -63.70 27.59 5.17
C ASN A 564 -63.06 29.00 5.36
N THR A 565 -61.75 29.14 5.21
CA THR A 565 -61.03 30.43 5.35
C THR A 565 -60.45 30.91 4.01
N ARG A 566 -60.66 32.20 3.67
CA ARG A 566 -60.03 32.80 2.47
C ARG A 566 -58.61 33.26 2.82
N PHE A 567 -57.65 32.95 1.95
CA PHE A 567 -56.25 33.41 2.07
C PHE A 567 -56.01 34.53 1.05
N GLY A 568 -55.48 35.66 1.51
CA GLY A 568 -54.99 36.75 0.66
C GLY A 568 -53.61 36.47 0.07
N ASN A 569 -53.11 37.42 -0.72
CA ASN A 569 -51.88 37.26 -1.52
C ASN A 569 -50.60 37.16 -0.67
N ASP A 570 -50.63 37.59 0.60
CA ASP A 570 -49.48 37.66 1.52
C ASP A 570 -49.66 36.81 2.80
N GLU A 571 -50.27 35.62 2.69
CA GLU A 571 -50.61 34.73 3.84
C GLU A 571 -51.58 35.31 4.88
N THR A 572 -52.23 36.44 4.59
CA THR A 572 -53.32 37.00 5.41
C THR A 572 -54.55 36.08 5.39
N ILE A 573 -55.02 35.69 6.58
CA ILE A 573 -56.23 34.88 6.77
C ILE A 573 -57.40 35.82 6.98
N VAL A 574 -58.42 35.75 6.11
CA VAL A 574 -59.59 36.64 6.15
C VAL A 574 -60.82 35.86 6.61
N PHE A 575 -61.40 36.26 7.74
CA PHE A 575 -62.66 35.71 8.23
C PHE A 575 -63.87 36.55 7.78
N PRO A 576 -65.02 35.93 7.48
CA PRO A 576 -66.27 36.64 7.26
C PRO A 576 -66.74 37.39 8.52
N GLN A 577 -67.43 38.52 8.35
CA GLN A 577 -67.97 39.31 9.47
C GLN A 577 -68.87 38.45 10.38
N ALA A 578 -68.78 38.67 11.70
CA ALA A 578 -69.53 37.98 12.76
C ALA A 578 -69.22 36.48 12.98
N SER A 579 -68.12 35.96 12.42
CA SER A 579 -67.63 34.62 12.74
C SER A 579 -66.53 34.64 13.81
N THR A 580 -66.50 33.63 14.70
CA THR A 580 -65.32 33.33 15.52
C THR A 580 -64.34 32.52 14.70
N GLY A 581 -63.14 33.04 14.47
CA GLY A 581 -62.13 32.35 13.69
C GLY A 581 -61.57 31.13 14.44
N GLN A 582 -61.47 30.01 13.74
CA GLN A 582 -60.79 28.80 14.20
C GLN A 582 -59.81 28.36 13.11
N LEU A 583 -58.58 28.06 13.52
CA LEU A 583 -57.56 27.48 12.64
C LEU A 583 -57.19 26.10 13.15
N ARG A 584 -57.03 25.16 12.21
CA ARG A 584 -56.37 23.88 12.48
C ARG A 584 -54.95 23.98 11.96
N MET A 585 -53.98 23.81 12.84
CA MET A 585 -52.57 23.80 12.47
C MET A 585 -52.03 22.40 12.61
N SER A 586 -51.09 22.06 11.75
CA SER A 586 -50.47 20.76 11.78
C SER A 586 -49.01 20.83 11.47
N ALA A 587 -48.24 20.02 12.20
CA ALA A 587 -46.83 19.81 11.96
C ALA A 587 -46.61 18.32 11.71
N THR A 588 -45.70 17.99 10.79
CA THR A 588 -45.38 16.61 10.43
C THR A 588 -43.99 16.25 10.94
N VAL A 589 -43.88 15.26 11.80
CA VAL A 589 -42.59 14.73 12.24
C VAL A 589 -42.19 13.62 11.29
N LYS A 590 -40.98 13.73 10.75
CA LYS A 590 -40.40 12.73 9.86
C LYS A 590 -39.03 12.31 10.36
N ASP A 591 -38.65 11.08 10.03
CA ASP A 591 -37.27 10.61 10.21
C ASP A 591 -36.34 11.15 9.11
N SER A 592 -35.08 10.72 9.14
CA SER A 592 -34.06 11.11 8.17
C SER A 592 -34.33 10.69 6.72
N HIS A 593 -35.26 9.77 6.49
CA HIS A 593 -35.67 9.32 5.16
C HIS A 593 -36.99 9.97 4.71
N ASN A 594 -37.42 11.04 5.39
CA ASN A 594 -38.65 11.76 5.11
C ASN A 594 -39.91 10.88 5.32
N LYS A 595 -39.81 9.78 6.09
CA LYS A 595 -40.96 8.95 6.45
C LYS A 595 -41.63 9.50 7.71
N PRO A 596 -42.98 9.48 7.77
CA PRO A 596 -43.71 9.95 8.93
C PRO A 596 -43.51 9.06 10.16
N VAL A 597 -43.35 9.67 11.35
CA VAL A 597 -43.14 8.94 12.61
C VAL A 597 -44.28 9.21 13.58
N ALA A 598 -45.00 8.15 13.98
CA ALA A 598 -46.13 8.21 14.91
C ALA A 598 -45.71 8.25 16.38
N ASN A 599 -46.62 8.68 17.25
CA ASN A 599 -46.46 8.75 18.72
C ASN A 599 -45.27 9.59 19.20
N VAL A 600 -44.89 10.62 18.43
CA VAL A 600 -43.87 11.60 18.83
C VAL A 600 -44.56 12.81 19.44
N PRO A 601 -44.18 13.27 20.65
CA PRO A 601 -44.71 14.50 21.21
C PRO A 601 -44.21 15.72 20.43
N VAL A 602 -45.15 16.55 19.99
CA VAL A 602 -44.90 17.88 19.42
C VAL A 602 -45.48 18.92 20.35
N TYR A 603 -44.64 19.85 20.77
CA TYR A 603 -44.98 20.92 21.70
C TYR A 603 -45.25 22.21 20.92
N TRP A 604 -46.30 22.92 21.30
CA TRP A 604 -46.82 24.08 20.58
C TRP A 604 -46.78 25.33 21.46
N HIS A 605 -46.31 26.43 20.89
CA HIS A 605 -46.21 27.71 21.58
C HIS A 605 -46.81 28.82 20.71
N GLN A 606 -47.41 29.82 21.35
CA GLN A 606 -47.94 31.03 20.71
C GLN A 606 -47.41 32.26 21.43
N ILE A 607 -47.20 33.35 20.70
CA ILE A 607 -46.65 34.59 21.26
C ILE A 607 -47.77 35.53 21.75
N ASN A 608 -48.84 35.67 20.98
CA ASN A 608 -49.92 36.63 21.24
C ASN A 608 -51.21 35.93 21.69
N SER A 609 -51.31 35.65 22.98
CA SER A 609 -52.51 35.07 23.60
C SER A 609 -53.74 35.97 23.63
N ALA A 610 -53.62 37.24 23.24
CA ALA A 610 -54.78 38.13 23.12
C ALA A 610 -55.51 37.99 21.78
N LEU A 611 -54.87 37.42 20.73
CA LEU A 611 -55.50 37.23 19.42
C LEU A 611 -56.36 35.96 19.36
N GLY A 612 -55.89 34.89 20.01
CA GLY A 612 -56.53 33.57 20.07
C GLY A 612 -55.74 32.65 21.01
N SER A 613 -56.24 31.43 21.24
CA SER A 613 -55.61 30.46 22.14
C SER A 613 -55.52 29.06 21.53
N ILE A 614 -54.33 28.46 21.63
CA ILE A 614 -54.09 27.04 21.38
C ILE A 614 -54.70 26.24 22.54
N ILE A 615 -55.57 25.30 22.22
CA ILE A 615 -56.27 24.51 23.25
C ILE A 615 -55.35 23.47 23.91
N ASN A 616 -54.50 22.80 23.12
CA ASN A 616 -53.56 21.78 23.58
C ASN A 616 -52.14 22.13 23.14
N HIS A 617 -51.27 22.43 24.10
CA HIS A 617 -49.87 22.80 23.85
C HIS A 617 -48.95 21.60 23.63
N GLU A 618 -49.47 20.38 23.69
CA GLU A 618 -48.76 19.14 23.38
C GLU A 618 -49.70 18.22 22.59
N GLY A 619 -49.18 17.62 21.53
CA GLY A 619 -49.91 16.65 20.72
C GLY A 619 -48.98 15.57 20.19
N LEU A 620 -49.43 14.32 20.28
CA LEU A 620 -48.72 13.20 19.66
C LEU A 620 -48.99 13.17 18.16
N THR A 621 -47.98 12.80 17.38
CA THR A 621 -48.15 12.53 15.96
C THR A 621 -48.99 11.27 15.73
N ASP A 622 -49.87 11.32 14.73
CA ASP A 622 -50.67 10.17 14.28
C ASP A 622 -49.86 9.19 13.41
N GLY A 623 -50.52 8.16 12.86
CA GLY A 623 -49.91 7.17 11.96
C GLY A 623 -49.28 7.76 10.68
N ASN A 624 -49.63 9.01 10.32
CA ASN A 624 -49.05 9.76 9.21
C ASN A 624 -48.02 10.80 9.69
N GLY A 625 -47.54 10.67 10.93
CA GLY A 625 -46.52 11.54 11.50
C GLY A 625 -47.03 12.95 11.80
N LYS A 626 -48.35 13.19 11.78
CA LYS A 626 -48.92 14.53 11.88
C LYS A 626 -49.43 14.80 13.29
N ALA A 627 -48.92 15.85 13.92
CA ALA A 627 -49.49 16.41 15.14
C ALA A 627 -50.39 17.59 14.76
N ILE A 628 -51.63 17.61 15.25
CA ILE A 628 -52.64 18.62 14.91
C ILE A 628 -53.09 19.33 16.17
N ILE A 629 -53.16 20.66 16.11
CA ILE A 629 -53.73 21.50 17.16
C ILE A 629 -54.84 22.39 16.60
N ARG A 630 -55.63 22.95 17.51
CA ARG A 630 -56.65 23.96 17.22
C ARG A 630 -56.26 25.28 17.87
N TYR A 631 -56.31 26.35 17.09
CA TYR A 631 -56.14 27.73 17.52
C TYR A 631 -57.49 28.44 17.37
N GLU A 632 -58.09 28.78 18.50
CA GLU A 632 -59.50 29.17 18.63
C GLU A 632 -59.64 30.54 19.31
N GLY A 633 -60.86 31.09 19.30
CA GLY A 633 -61.16 32.34 19.99
C GLY A 633 -60.73 33.61 19.25
N ILE A 634 -60.49 33.54 17.94
CA ILE A 634 -60.09 34.70 17.15
C ILE A 634 -61.32 35.57 16.86
N THR A 635 -61.38 36.76 17.46
CA THR A 635 -62.52 37.69 17.32
C THR A 635 -62.14 39.08 16.79
N ALA A 636 -60.85 39.34 16.59
CA ALA A 636 -60.34 40.64 16.14
C ALA A 636 -59.17 40.46 15.16
N PRO A 637 -58.90 41.45 14.29
CA PRO A 637 -57.72 41.43 13.44
C PRO A 637 -56.44 41.57 14.27
N GLY A 638 -55.36 40.93 13.83
CA GLY A 638 -54.08 40.97 14.54
C GLY A 638 -53.02 40.07 13.94
N LYS A 639 -51.87 39.98 14.62
CA LYS A 639 -50.75 39.11 14.24
C LYS A 639 -50.36 38.21 15.40
N ASP A 640 -49.98 36.99 15.10
CA ASP A 640 -49.40 36.05 16.06
C ASP A 640 -48.32 35.19 15.35
N THR A 641 -47.48 34.53 16.13
CA THR A 641 -46.50 33.56 15.66
C THR A 641 -46.72 32.27 16.43
N ILE A 642 -47.00 31.19 15.69
CA ILE A 642 -47.20 29.86 16.25
C ILE A 642 -45.97 29.01 15.96
N THR A 643 -45.42 28.38 17.00
CA THR A 643 -44.22 27.55 16.91
C THR A 643 -44.54 26.12 17.32
N ALA A 644 -44.16 25.14 16.49
CA ALA A 644 -44.13 23.73 16.82
C ALA A 644 -42.68 23.30 17.14
N SER A 645 -42.48 22.43 18.12
CA SER A 645 -41.16 21.97 18.59
C SER A 645 -41.17 20.50 18.97
N LEU A 646 -40.07 19.79 18.72
CA LEU A 646 -39.85 18.41 19.20
C LEU A 646 -39.37 18.36 20.66
N GLN A 647 -39.16 19.52 21.28
CA GLN A 647 -38.72 19.66 22.66
C GLN A 647 -39.72 20.51 23.48
N PRO A 648 -39.98 20.15 24.75
CA PRO A 648 -40.89 20.91 25.60
C PRO A 648 -40.35 22.32 25.84
N TYR A 649 -41.25 23.31 25.83
CA TYR A 649 -40.90 24.69 26.12
C TYR A 649 -40.73 24.89 27.64
N VAL A 650 -39.54 25.29 28.07
CA VAL A 650 -39.24 25.60 29.47
C VAL A 650 -39.49 27.10 29.71
N ALA A 651 -40.41 27.44 30.61
CA ALA A 651 -40.70 28.83 30.95
C ALA A 651 -39.43 29.54 31.48
N ASN A 652 -39.13 30.74 30.94
CA ASN A 652 -37.95 31.60 31.19
C ASN A 652 -36.70 31.38 30.31
N MET A 653 -36.77 30.60 29.22
CA MET A 653 -35.70 30.59 28.21
C MET A 653 -35.82 31.82 27.27
N PRO A 654 -34.74 32.61 27.05
CA PRO A 654 -34.75 33.68 26.05
C PRO A 654 -34.95 33.07 24.65
N SER A 655 -35.76 33.71 23.81
CA SER A 655 -36.15 33.24 22.47
C SER A 655 -34.99 32.93 21.51
N SER A 656 -33.76 33.35 21.84
CA SER A 656 -32.52 33.06 21.12
C SER A 656 -31.87 31.71 21.47
N SER A 657 -32.40 30.95 22.43
CA SER A 657 -31.80 29.71 22.96
C SER A 657 -32.48 28.41 22.51
N ILE A 658 -33.57 28.49 21.74
CA ILE A 658 -34.15 27.32 21.06
C ILE A 658 -33.33 27.07 19.80
N SER A 659 -32.69 25.90 19.70
CA SER A 659 -32.02 25.51 18.46
C SER A 659 -33.02 25.49 17.30
N LEU A 660 -32.77 26.29 16.27
CA LEU A 660 -33.58 26.37 15.05
C LEU A 660 -33.78 25.01 14.34
N GLU A 661 -32.96 23.99 14.63
CA GLU A 661 -33.02 22.69 13.94
C GLU A 661 -34.26 21.84 14.29
N ASN A 662 -34.91 22.05 15.44
CA ASN A 662 -35.99 21.19 15.92
C ASN A 662 -37.31 21.93 16.21
N SER A 663 -37.47 23.14 15.67
CA SER A 663 -38.71 23.90 15.76
C SER A 663 -39.06 24.58 14.43
N LEU A 664 -40.35 24.71 14.16
CA LEU A 664 -40.88 25.45 13.02
C LEU A 664 -41.82 26.54 13.53
N SER A 665 -41.66 27.76 13.02
CA SER A 665 -42.49 28.91 13.38
C SER A 665 -43.25 29.40 12.16
N ARG A 666 -44.52 29.76 12.34
CA ARG A 666 -45.36 30.36 11.29
C ARG A 666 -46.00 31.64 11.81
N ASN A 667 -45.74 32.73 11.09
CA ASN A 667 -46.41 34.00 11.34
C ASN A 667 -47.81 33.96 10.73
N ILE A 668 -48.81 34.42 11.46
CA ILE A 668 -50.19 34.55 10.99
C ILE A 668 -50.63 36.01 11.11
N ARG A 669 -51.36 36.48 10.10
CA ARG A 669 -52.01 37.79 10.06
C ARG A 669 -53.49 37.59 9.77
N ILE A 670 -54.36 38.20 10.56
CA ILE A 670 -55.81 37.99 10.51
C ILE A 670 -56.54 39.29 10.21
N GLU A 671 -57.49 39.26 9.27
CA GLU A 671 -58.34 40.40 8.83
C GLU A 671 -59.83 39.99 8.64
N PHE A 672 -60.74 40.97 8.50
CA PHE A 672 -62.19 40.79 8.25
C PHE A 672 -62.67 41.64 7.04
N SER A 673 -63.65 41.18 6.24
CA SER A 673 -64.10 41.84 4.98
C SER A 673 -65.26 42.87 5.12
N ALA A 674 -65.38 43.84 4.19
CA ALA A 674 -66.42 44.91 4.14
C ALA A 674 -67.80 44.46 3.58
N GLY A 675 -68.89 45.17 3.93
CA GLY A 675 -70.29 44.87 3.55
C GLY A 675 -70.76 45.47 2.20
N ILE A 676 -71.89 44.99 1.63
CA ILE A 676 -72.43 45.37 0.29
C ILE A 676 -73.92 45.78 0.40
N ILE A 677 -74.35 46.91 -0.19
CA ILE A 677 -75.77 47.32 -0.31
C ILE A 677 -76.38 46.71 -1.59
N GLU A 678 -77.57 46.10 -1.50
CA GLU A 678 -78.27 45.48 -2.65
C GLU A 678 -78.90 46.53 -3.59
N SER A 679 -79.02 46.21 -4.88
CA SER A 679 -79.60 47.11 -5.90
C SER A 679 -81.13 47.21 -5.78
N LEU A 680 -81.68 48.41 -6.03
CA LEU A 680 -83.13 48.68 -6.05
C LEU A 680 -83.64 48.83 -7.49
N PRO A 681 -84.88 48.37 -7.80
CA PRO A 681 -85.45 48.46 -9.15
C PRO A 681 -85.95 49.88 -9.49
N ALA A 682 -86.04 50.19 -10.78
CA ALA A 682 -86.63 51.45 -11.27
C ALA A 682 -88.14 51.54 -10.98
N LEU A 683 -88.66 52.77 -10.84
CA LEU A 683 -90.03 53.04 -10.38
C LEU A 683 -90.76 54.06 -11.28
N THR A 684 -92.08 53.91 -11.44
CA THR A 684 -92.96 54.88 -12.11
C THR A 684 -94.06 55.34 -11.17
N LEU A 685 -94.34 56.64 -11.12
CA LEU A 685 -95.32 57.31 -10.26
C LEU A 685 -96.14 58.30 -11.09
N ASN A 686 -97.35 58.67 -10.66
CA ASN A 686 -98.07 59.82 -11.22
C ASN A 686 -97.81 61.07 -10.39
N VAL A 687 -97.99 62.25 -10.99
CA VAL A 687 -97.90 63.52 -10.26
C VAL A 687 -98.85 63.51 -9.06
N GLY A 688 -98.29 63.75 -7.86
CA GLY A 688 -99.00 63.72 -6.58
C GLY A 688 -98.95 62.39 -5.83
N ASP A 689 -98.28 61.36 -6.35
CA ASP A 689 -98.13 60.07 -5.66
C ASP A 689 -96.95 60.08 -4.66
N SER A 690 -97.05 59.26 -3.60
CA SER A 690 -95.99 59.04 -2.60
C SER A 690 -95.71 57.54 -2.40
N LYS A 691 -94.43 57.13 -2.27
CA LYS A 691 -94.03 55.72 -2.09
C LYS A 691 -92.76 55.55 -1.24
N THR A 692 -92.75 54.61 -0.30
CA THR A 692 -91.58 54.30 0.56
C THR A 692 -90.70 53.19 -0.04
N ILE A 693 -89.37 53.33 0.10
CA ILE A 693 -88.36 52.32 -0.27
C ILE A 693 -87.62 51.79 0.97
N ILE A 694 -87.24 50.50 0.96
CA ILE A 694 -86.51 49.84 2.05
C ILE A 694 -85.29 49.13 1.45
N PRO A 695 -84.07 49.70 1.56
CA PRO A 695 -82.83 49.05 1.13
C PRO A 695 -82.50 47.81 1.98
N LYS A 696 -81.71 46.89 1.41
CA LYS A 696 -81.18 45.69 2.09
C LYS A 696 -79.65 45.61 1.90
N GLY A 697 -78.96 44.94 2.82
CA GLY A 697 -77.49 44.81 2.82
C GLY A 697 -76.77 45.99 3.49
N GLY A 698 -75.45 46.04 3.39
CA GLY A 698 -74.60 47.08 3.98
C GLY A 698 -73.99 46.71 5.34
N ILE A 699 -73.51 47.71 6.07
CA ILE A 699 -72.92 47.55 7.41
C ILE A 699 -74.06 47.39 8.42
N VAL A 700 -74.07 46.26 9.14
CA VAL A 700 -75.09 45.94 10.16
C VAL A 700 -75.04 46.98 11.29
N GLY A 701 -76.18 47.63 11.56
CA GLY A 701 -76.32 48.64 12.62
C GLY A 701 -76.16 50.09 12.14
N GLU A 702 -75.66 50.33 10.93
CA GLU A 702 -75.51 51.67 10.37
C GLU A 702 -76.75 52.12 9.56
N LYS A 703 -77.07 53.42 9.64
CA LYS A 703 -78.26 53.98 8.97
C LYS A 703 -78.02 54.25 7.48
N TYR A 704 -79.02 54.00 6.64
CA TYR A 704 -79.01 54.41 5.23
C TYR A 704 -79.20 55.92 5.06
N GLN A 705 -78.52 56.49 4.08
CA GLN A 705 -78.69 57.86 3.61
C GLN A 705 -79.32 57.84 2.22
N PHE A 706 -80.22 58.79 1.95
CA PHE A 706 -80.97 58.90 0.71
C PHE A 706 -80.84 60.29 0.10
N SER A 707 -80.70 60.39 -1.22
CA SER A 707 -80.79 61.65 -1.95
C SER A 707 -81.44 61.47 -3.32
N SER A 708 -82.08 62.53 -3.81
CA SER A 708 -82.65 62.59 -5.16
C SER A 708 -81.81 63.56 -5.99
N GLU A 709 -81.47 63.18 -7.22
CA GLU A 709 -80.74 64.07 -8.12
C GLU A 709 -81.56 65.28 -8.57
N ASN A 710 -82.89 65.17 -8.57
CA ASN A 710 -83.79 66.26 -8.90
C ASN A 710 -85.04 66.22 -8.01
N ALA A 711 -84.97 66.96 -6.90
CA ALA A 711 -86.03 67.07 -5.90
C ALA A 711 -87.31 67.79 -6.40
N ASP A 712 -87.24 68.48 -7.55
CA ASP A 712 -88.41 69.11 -8.18
C ASP A 712 -89.26 68.06 -8.94
N ILE A 713 -88.66 66.95 -9.36
CA ILE A 713 -89.35 65.81 -9.98
C ILE A 713 -89.83 64.84 -8.90
N VAL A 714 -88.89 64.34 -8.08
CA VAL A 714 -89.19 63.48 -6.92
C VAL A 714 -88.39 63.94 -5.72
N ALA A 715 -89.06 64.39 -4.66
CA ALA A 715 -88.42 64.65 -3.38
C ALA A 715 -88.33 63.35 -2.56
N ILE A 716 -87.23 63.16 -1.81
CA ILE A 716 -87.07 62.02 -0.91
C ILE A 716 -86.76 62.48 0.51
N ASP A 717 -87.48 61.93 1.50
CA ASP A 717 -87.18 62.11 2.91
C ASP A 717 -87.25 60.75 3.63
N GLN A 718 -86.14 60.37 4.29
CA GLN A 718 -85.99 59.08 5.00
C GLN A 718 -86.53 57.85 4.23
N GLY A 719 -86.34 57.80 2.91
CA GLY A 719 -86.82 56.70 2.06
C GLY A 719 -88.26 56.86 1.54
N GLN A 720 -88.97 57.95 1.81
CA GLN A 720 -90.28 58.26 1.23
C GLN A 720 -90.13 59.17 0.01
N LEU A 721 -90.46 58.65 -1.17
CA LEU A 721 -90.50 59.35 -2.46
C LEU A 721 -91.81 60.11 -2.62
N ASN A 722 -91.75 61.37 -3.07
CA ASN A 722 -92.91 62.21 -3.34
C ASN A 722 -92.81 62.79 -4.77
N ALA A 723 -93.71 62.35 -5.66
CA ALA A 723 -93.73 62.74 -7.07
C ALA A 723 -94.40 64.12 -7.25
N LYS A 724 -93.61 65.11 -7.67
CA LYS A 724 -94.04 66.52 -7.74
C LYS A 724 -94.29 67.00 -9.16
N LYS A 725 -93.48 66.57 -10.12
CA LYS A 725 -93.52 67.05 -11.50
C LYS A 725 -93.20 65.94 -12.48
N VAL A 726 -93.85 65.97 -13.65
CA VAL A 726 -93.57 65.05 -14.75
C VAL A 726 -92.09 65.14 -15.15
N GLY A 727 -91.42 64.00 -15.23
CA GLY A 727 -89.98 63.89 -15.52
C GLY A 727 -89.35 62.60 -15.00
N VAL A 728 -88.04 62.45 -15.13
CA VAL A 728 -87.27 61.30 -14.63
C VAL A 728 -86.10 61.80 -13.76
N THR A 729 -85.84 61.16 -12.63
CA THR A 729 -84.70 61.45 -11.74
C THR A 729 -84.14 60.18 -11.10
N GLU A 730 -82.89 60.19 -10.65
CA GLU A 730 -82.29 59.07 -9.90
C GLU A 730 -82.30 59.31 -8.39
N ILE A 731 -82.43 58.21 -7.64
CA ILE A 731 -82.32 58.17 -6.19
C ILE A 731 -81.05 57.40 -5.79
N ILE A 732 -80.26 57.98 -4.89
CA ILE A 732 -78.99 57.44 -4.40
C ILE A 732 -79.17 56.93 -2.97
N VAL A 733 -78.61 55.75 -2.66
CA VAL A 733 -78.60 55.13 -1.33
C VAL A 733 -77.16 54.82 -0.88
N SER A 734 -76.76 55.27 0.32
CA SER A 734 -75.39 55.07 0.87
C SER A 734 -75.37 54.82 2.39
N GLN A 735 -74.20 54.44 2.93
CA GLN A 735 -73.89 54.35 4.37
C GLN A 735 -72.50 54.92 4.68
N ASN A 736 -72.26 55.35 5.92
CA ASN A 736 -70.97 55.86 6.37
C ASN A 736 -69.99 54.71 6.74
N PRO A 737 -68.65 54.94 6.71
CA PRO A 737 -67.68 54.00 7.24
C PRO A 737 -67.73 53.94 8.79
N THR A 738 -67.23 52.84 9.38
CA THR A 738 -67.02 52.69 10.83
C THR A 738 -65.52 52.68 11.15
N ALA A 739 -65.14 52.68 12.44
CA ALA A 739 -63.74 52.63 12.86
C ALA A 739 -62.97 51.40 12.35
N THR A 740 -63.67 50.32 12.01
CA THR A 740 -63.09 49.03 11.63
C THR A 740 -63.49 48.55 10.24
N VAL A 741 -64.36 49.26 9.53
CA VAL A 741 -64.92 48.84 8.22
C VAL A 741 -65.13 50.04 7.29
N ASN A 742 -64.60 49.96 6.07
CA ASN A 742 -64.82 50.96 5.03
C ASN A 742 -66.28 51.02 4.56
N ALA A 743 -66.73 52.18 4.09
CA ALA A 743 -68.09 52.38 3.61
C ALA A 743 -68.40 51.51 2.37
N PRO A 744 -69.60 50.90 2.27
CA PRO A 744 -70.04 50.23 1.06
C PRO A 744 -70.25 51.22 -0.09
N THR A 745 -70.06 50.76 -1.33
CA THR A 745 -70.31 51.58 -2.53
C THR A 745 -71.79 52.00 -2.61
N PRO A 746 -72.11 53.29 -2.86
CA PRO A 746 -73.50 53.75 -3.02
C PRO A 746 -74.22 53.11 -4.21
N VAL A 747 -75.54 52.91 -4.08
CA VAL A 747 -76.43 52.33 -5.10
C VAL A 747 -77.37 53.41 -5.67
N ARG A 748 -77.71 53.32 -6.97
CA ARG A 748 -78.57 54.28 -7.70
C ARG A 748 -79.73 53.56 -8.41
N PHE A 749 -80.91 54.19 -8.47
CA PHE A 749 -82.03 53.70 -9.28
C PHE A 749 -82.94 54.84 -9.79
N ALA A 750 -83.57 54.65 -10.95
CA ALA A 750 -84.38 55.68 -11.62
C ALA A 750 -85.84 55.71 -11.15
N VAL A 751 -86.42 56.91 -11.06
CA VAL A 751 -87.85 57.16 -10.78
C VAL A 751 -88.43 58.09 -11.86
N SER A 752 -89.51 57.64 -12.51
CA SER A 752 -90.22 58.37 -13.57
C SER A 752 -91.60 58.84 -13.09
N VAL A 753 -92.01 60.07 -13.43
CA VAL A 753 -93.29 60.68 -13.03
C VAL A 753 -94.14 61.05 -14.25
N SER A 754 -95.43 60.66 -14.28
CA SER A 754 -96.38 60.83 -15.39
C SER A 754 -97.64 61.64 -15.02
N ARG A 755 -98.40 62.13 -16.02
CA ARG A 755 -99.70 62.84 -15.83
C ARG A 755 -100.81 61.88 -15.39
N ARG A 756 -101.88 62.44 -14.81
CA ARG A 756 -103.10 61.69 -14.43
C ARG A 756 -104.11 61.63 -15.58
N LEU A 757 -104.98 60.62 -15.55
CA LEU A 757 -106.09 60.47 -16.50
C LEU A 757 -107.22 61.45 -16.18
N SER A 758 -107.89 61.96 -17.22
CA SER A 758 -109.00 62.94 -17.12
C SER A 758 -110.38 62.31 -17.14
N ALA A 759 -111.38 63.01 -16.58
CA ALA A 759 -112.79 62.63 -16.61
C ALA A 759 -113.45 62.87 -18.00
N GLU A 760 -114.41 62.02 -18.39
CA GLU A 760 -115.05 62.05 -19.73
C GLU A 760 -116.01 63.24 -19.94
N LEU A 761 -116.26 63.59 -21.21
CA LEU A 761 -117.24 64.61 -21.64
C LEU A 761 -118.60 63.96 -21.99
N TYR A 762 -119.72 64.60 -21.64
CA TYR A 762 -121.07 64.09 -21.99
C TYR A 762 -122.12 65.20 -22.21
N ALA A 763 -123.16 64.89 -23.00
CA ALA A 763 -124.28 65.80 -23.32
C ALA A 763 -125.53 65.09 -23.88
N ASN A 764 -126.72 65.70 -23.70
CA ASN A 764 -128.02 65.14 -24.08
C ASN A 764 -128.39 65.38 -25.57
N PRO A 765 -129.09 64.43 -26.24
CA PRO A 765 -129.55 64.58 -27.63
C PRO A 765 -130.68 65.62 -27.79
N VAL A 766 -130.79 66.21 -28.98
CA VAL A 766 -131.73 67.31 -29.29
C VAL A 766 -132.73 66.88 -30.37
N ILE A 767 -134.04 67.09 -30.17
CA ILE A 767 -135.09 66.69 -31.13
C ILE A 767 -136.07 67.85 -31.32
N VAL A 768 -136.31 68.25 -32.58
CA VAL A 768 -137.20 69.37 -32.94
C VAL A 768 -137.98 69.08 -34.24
N GLU A 769 -138.97 69.92 -34.55
CA GLU A 769 -139.69 69.90 -35.84
C GLU A 769 -139.06 70.88 -36.84
N PHE A 770 -139.16 70.59 -38.14
CA PHE A 770 -138.62 71.47 -39.18
C PHE A 770 -139.31 72.84 -39.12
N GLY A 771 -138.53 73.90 -38.81
CA GLY A 771 -139.01 75.26 -38.55
C GLY A 771 -138.81 75.78 -37.12
N ALA A 772 -138.28 74.97 -36.19
CA ALA A 772 -138.00 75.36 -34.80
C ALA A 772 -136.90 76.46 -34.65
N GLU A 773 -136.96 77.24 -33.55
CA GLU A 773 -135.96 78.27 -33.22
C GLU A 773 -134.58 77.67 -32.84
N LYS A 774 -133.51 78.49 -32.86
CA LYS A 774 -132.14 78.06 -32.53
C LYS A 774 -131.95 77.68 -31.05
N GLN A 775 -131.07 76.72 -30.74
CA GLN A 775 -130.82 76.19 -29.38
C GLN A 775 -129.33 75.98 -29.09
N ARG A 776 -128.83 76.24 -27.86
CA ARG A 776 -127.43 75.98 -27.47
C ARG A 776 -127.23 74.58 -26.88
N LEU A 777 -126.13 73.92 -27.25
CA LEU A 777 -125.69 72.64 -26.70
C LEU A 777 -124.92 72.84 -25.38
N VAL A 778 -125.23 72.05 -24.36
CA VAL A 778 -124.60 72.07 -23.02
C VAL A 778 -123.76 70.80 -22.84
N ILE A 779 -122.51 70.95 -22.38
CA ILE A 779 -121.52 69.87 -22.20
C ILE A 779 -121.08 69.84 -20.75
N ASP A 780 -121.14 68.66 -20.14
CA ASP A 780 -120.69 68.40 -18.77
C ASP A 780 -119.48 67.46 -18.76
N GLY A 781 -118.76 67.43 -17.63
CA GLY A 781 -117.55 66.62 -17.45
C GLY A 781 -116.27 67.27 -17.99
N GLY A 782 -115.23 66.46 -18.17
CA GLY A 782 -113.93 66.92 -18.66
C GLY A 782 -112.90 67.33 -17.60
N ASN A 783 -111.78 67.87 -18.06
CA ASN A 783 -110.63 68.29 -17.24
C ASN A 783 -110.50 69.82 -17.07
N GLY A 784 -111.53 70.57 -17.47
CA GLY A 784 -111.52 72.05 -17.44
C GLY A 784 -110.75 72.74 -18.57
N GLY A 785 -110.23 71.99 -19.55
CA GLY A 785 -109.64 72.55 -20.78
C GLY A 785 -110.67 73.24 -21.70
N GLU A 786 -110.20 73.93 -22.74
CA GLU A 786 -111.07 74.65 -23.68
C GLU A 786 -111.88 73.70 -24.58
N LEU A 787 -113.19 73.96 -24.76
CA LEU A 787 -114.12 73.13 -25.56
C LEU A 787 -114.25 73.63 -27.01
N SER A 788 -114.34 72.71 -27.97
CA SER A 788 -114.55 72.98 -29.40
C SER A 788 -115.76 72.22 -29.96
N TYR A 789 -116.55 72.81 -30.85
CA TYR A 789 -117.81 72.24 -31.39
C TYR A 789 -117.79 72.15 -32.93
N ARG A 790 -118.31 71.06 -33.50
CA ARG A 790 -118.40 70.86 -34.95
C ARG A 790 -119.67 70.10 -35.35
N SER A 791 -120.43 70.60 -36.32
CA SER A 791 -121.56 69.85 -36.88
C SER A 791 -121.11 68.83 -37.90
N LEU A 792 -121.71 67.64 -37.89
CA LEU A 792 -121.41 66.57 -38.85
C LEU A 792 -122.27 66.64 -40.12
N ASP A 793 -123.38 67.38 -40.11
CA ASP A 793 -124.16 67.67 -41.32
C ASP A 793 -124.81 69.06 -41.22
N GLU A 794 -124.15 70.05 -41.81
CA GLU A 794 -124.60 71.43 -41.84
C GLU A 794 -125.88 71.65 -42.65
N LYS A 795 -126.28 70.68 -43.50
CA LYS A 795 -127.57 70.76 -44.21
C LYS A 795 -128.74 70.45 -43.28
N VAL A 796 -128.50 69.76 -42.17
CA VAL A 796 -129.51 69.44 -41.14
C VAL A 796 -129.41 70.42 -39.98
N VAL A 797 -128.21 70.61 -39.42
CA VAL A 797 -127.95 71.56 -38.32
C VAL A 797 -126.60 72.26 -38.49
N SER A 798 -126.56 73.59 -38.41
CA SER A 798 -125.30 74.34 -38.29
C SER A 798 -125.03 74.70 -36.82
N VAL A 799 -123.78 74.55 -36.33
CA VAL A 799 -123.39 74.90 -34.95
C VAL A 799 -122.31 75.99 -34.91
N SER A 800 -122.40 76.93 -33.97
CA SER A 800 -121.38 77.97 -33.78
C SER A 800 -120.23 77.52 -32.85
N ALA A 801 -119.13 78.29 -32.83
CA ALA A 801 -118.00 78.05 -31.91
C ALA A 801 -118.39 78.10 -30.42
N LYS A 802 -119.54 78.69 -30.08
CA LYS A 802 -120.08 78.71 -28.70
C LYS A 802 -121.10 77.59 -28.43
N GLY A 803 -121.35 76.72 -29.42
CA GLY A 803 -122.30 75.61 -29.33
C GLY A 803 -123.75 75.96 -29.67
N GLU A 804 -124.06 77.10 -30.33
CA GLU A 804 -125.44 77.42 -30.75
C GLU A 804 -125.81 76.72 -32.06
N MET A 805 -126.88 75.92 -32.06
CA MET A 805 -127.40 75.12 -33.17
C MET A 805 -128.57 75.82 -33.89
N ARG A 806 -128.55 75.83 -35.23
CA ARG A 806 -129.68 76.25 -36.10
C ARG A 806 -130.13 75.07 -36.97
N PHE A 807 -131.44 74.83 -37.05
CA PHE A 807 -132.02 73.67 -37.74
C PHE A 807 -132.41 74.03 -39.18
N VAL A 808 -131.62 73.56 -40.14
CA VAL A 808 -131.65 74.01 -41.56
C VAL A 808 -132.37 73.04 -42.50
N GLY A 809 -132.52 71.77 -42.11
CA GLY A 809 -133.13 70.72 -42.93
C GLY A 809 -133.74 69.62 -42.07
N ALA A 810 -134.82 68.99 -42.54
CA ALA A 810 -135.38 67.82 -41.88
C ALA A 810 -134.49 66.58 -42.10
N GLY A 811 -134.01 65.96 -41.01
CA GLY A 811 -133.08 64.84 -41.01
C GLY A 811 -132.48 64.60 -39.62
N ASN A 812 -131.48 63.72 -39.55
CA ASN A 812 -130.73 63.40 -38.33
C ASN A 812 -129.25 63.73 -38.56
N THR A 813 -128.58 64.36 -37.59
CA THR A 813 -127.13 64.62 -37.61
C THR A 813 -126.58 64.64 -36.18
N ASN A 814 -125.25 64.72 -36.00
CA ASN A 814 -124.63 64.88 -34.69
C ASN A 814 -123.74 66.14 -34.63
N ILE A 815 -123.49 66.63 -33.41
CA ILE A 815 -122.47 67.64 -33.10
C ILE A 815 -121.33 66.98 -32.32
N ALA A 816 -120.09 67.07 -32.82
CA ALA A 816 -118.88 66.58 -32.14
C ALA A 816 -118.28 67.65 -31.22
N VAL A 817 -117.78 67.25 -30.05
CA VAL A 817 -117.20 68.13 -29.01
C VAL A 817 -115.93 67.55 -28.39
N SER A 818 -114.84 68.31 -28.41
CA SER A 818 -113.52 67.93 -27.85
C SER A 818 -112.99 68.92 -26.82
N GLN A 819 -112.08 68.48 -25.93
CA GLN A 819 -111.40 69.31 -24.90
C GLN A 819 -109.89 69.06 -24.83
N ALA A 820 -109.08 70.08 -24.55
CA ALA A 820 -107.61 69.98 -24.47
C ALA A 820 -107.07 69.45 -23.12
N ALA A 821 -105.86 68.86 -23.09
CA ALA A 821 -105.16 68.39 -21.88
C ALA A 821 -104.67 69.54 -20.98
N THR A 822 -104.43 69.26 -19.69
CA THR A 822 -103.82 70.20 -18.73
C THR A 822 -102.37 69.82 -18.36
N ALA A 823 -101.72 70.60 -17.50
CA ALA A 823 -100.35 70.31 -17.05
C ALA A 823 -100.25 69.02 -16.22
N THR A 824 -101.32 68.65 -15.52
CA THR A 824 -101.38 67.55 -14.56
C THR A 824 -102.29 66.41 -15.02
N GLU A 825 -103.21 66.67 -15.94
CA GLU A 825 -104.19 65.68 -16.43
C GLU A 825 -104.24 65.64 -17.97
N ASP A 826 -104.48 64.48 -18.56
CA ASP A 826 -104.52 64.28 -20.01
C ASP A 826 -105.76 64.91 -20.69
N ALA A 827 -105.88 64.89 -22.02
CA ALA A 827 -107.10 65.36 -22.69
C ALA A 827 -108.19 64.28 -22.59
N PRO A 828 -109.46 64.61 -22.25
CA PRO A 828 -110.53 63.63 -22.30
C PRO A 828 -110.94 63.33 -23.76
N ALA A 829 -111.57 62.19 -23.98
CA ALA A 829 -112.00 61.77 -25.31
C ALA A 829 -113.10 62.68 -25.91
N GLU A 830 -113.11 62.85 -27.24
CA GLU A 830 -114.14 63.59 -27.99
C GLU A 830 -115.51 62.89 -27.89
N VAL A 831 -116.59 63.65 -27.68
CA VAL A 831 -117.98 63.16 -27.60
C VAL A 831 -118.81 63.64 -28.80
N THR A 832 -119.76 62.82 -29.29
CA THR A 832 -120.72 63.24 -30.34
C THR A 832 -122.16 63.21 -29.83
N VAL A 833 -122.94 64.24 -30.15
CA VAL A 833 -124.30 64.45 -29.61
C VAL A 833 -125.32 64.44 -30.75
N ALA A 834 -126.33 63.57 -30.67
CA ALA A 834 -127.32 63.42 -31.74
C ALA A 834 -128.38 64.53 -31.77
N VAL A 835 -128.77 64.94 -32.97
CA VAL A 835 -129.75 66.00 -33.27
C VAL A 835 -130.73 65.54 -34.37
N THR A 836 -132.04 65.69 -34.16
CA THR A 836 -133.10 65.21 -35.07
C THR A 836 -134.13 66.30 -35.42
N VAL A 837 -134.50 66.41 -36.70
CA VAL A 837 -135.47 67.39 -37.27
C VAL A 837 -136.52 66.67 -38.15
N LYS A 838 -137.82 66.72 -37.85
CA LYS A 838 -138.90 65.88 -38.48
C LYS A 838 -139.65 66.51 -39.71
N LYS A 839 -140.24 65.67 -40.63
CA LYS A 839 -140.99 66.00 -41.92
C LYS A 839 -142.56 65.90 -41.84
N VAL A 840 -143.32 66.29 -42.91
CA VAL A 840 -144.84 66.37 -43.05
C VAL A 840 -145.40 65.71 -44.40
N ALA A 841 -146.70 65.28 -44.61
CA ALA A 841 -147.24 64.23 -45.61
C ALA A 841 -148.00 64.61 -47.00
N GLY A 842 -148.27 63.68 -48.01
CA GLY A 842 -148.83 63.88 -49.46
C GLY A 842 -149.69 62.76 -50.30
N ASN A 843 -150.00 62.83 -51.67
CA ASN A 843 -151.10 62.13 -52.56
C ASN A 843 -150.76 60.99 -53.70
N ALA A 844 -151.72 60.24 -54.38
CA ALA A 844 -151.62 58.92 -55.21
C ALA A 844 -151.89 58.81 -56.82
N LEU A 845 -151.67 57.64 -57.57
CA LEU A 845 -151.49 57.40 -59.10
C LEU A 845 -152.31 56.28 -59.94
N GLN A 846 -152.51 56.35 -61.31
CA GLN A 846 -153.28 55.42 -62.30
C GLN A 846 -152.78 55.23 -63.81
N VAL A 847 -153.03 54.11 -64.58
CA VAL A 847 -152.53 53.81 -66.00
C VAL A 847 -153.43 52.94 -66.98
N LYS A 848 -153.41 53.15 -68.34
CA LYS A 848 -154.12 52.38 -69.44
C LYS A 848 -153.24 51.39 -70.29
N ALA A 849 -153.83 50.29 -70.80
CA ALA A 849 -153.16 49.20 -71.57
C ALA A 849 -152.80 49.53 -73.04
N LEU A 850 -151.80 48.83 -73.60
CA LEU A 850 -151.11 49.18 -74.86
C LEU A 850 -150.83 47.94 -75.77
N ALA A 851 -150.73 48.13 -77.09
CA ALA A 851 -150.37 47.11 -78.10
C ALA A 851 -149.28 47.62 -79.08
N LEU A 852 -148.29 46.78 -79.42
CA LEU A 852 -147.07 47.12 -80.20
C LEU A 852 -146.71 46.05 -81.26
N LYS A 853 -146.17 46.47 -82.42
CA LYS A 853 -145.57 45.58 -83.44
C LYS A 853 -144.11 45.28 -83.07
N ILE A 854 -143.52 44.19 -83.56
CA ILE A 854 -142.07 43.91 -83.42
C ILE A 854 -141.30 45.14 -83.96
N ASP A 855 -140.36 45.66 -83.17
CA ASP A 855 -139.63 46.94 -83.34
C ASP A 855 -140.46 48.24 -83.31
N GLY A 856 -141.76 48.17 -82.99
CA GLY A 856 -142.59 49.35 -82.73
C GLY A 856 -142.38 49.92 -81.33
N VAL A 857 -142.58 51.24 -81.16
CA VAL A 857 -142.48 51.97 -79.86
C VAL A 857 -143.76 52.76 -79.57
N ARG A 858 -144.28 52.68 -78.33
CA ARG A 858 -145.37 53.54 -77.79
C ARG A 858 -145.17 53.82 -76.28
N PRO A 859 -145.48 55.05 -75.79
CA PRO A 859 -145.40 55.40 -74.37
C PRO A 859 -146.64 54.97 -73.55
N ILE A 860 -146.47 54.83 -72.23
CA ILE A 860 -147.53 54.60 -71.22
C ILE A 860 -147.97 55.95 -70.62
N GLU A 861 -149.28 56.25 -70.61
CA GLU A 861 -149.83 57.42 -69.92
C GLU A 861 -150.27 57.09 -68.47
N VAL A 862 -149.65 57.74 -67.48
CA VAL A 862 -150.03 57.72 -66.06
C VAL A 862 -150.69 59.04 -65.67
N THR A 863 -151.81 58.98 -64.94
CA THR A 863 -152.44 60.17 -64.33
C THR A 863 -152.49 60.06 -62.79
N GLY A 864 -152.34 61.18 -62.07
CA GLY A 864 -152.26 61.27 -60.60
C GLY A 864 -150.85 61.66 -60.06
N GLY A 865 -150.70 61.67 -58.72
CA GLY A 865 -149.43 61.82 -57.96
C GLY A 865 -148.89 63.24 -57.72
N ASN A 866 -147.99 63.38 -56.73
CA ASN A 866 -147.30 64.63 -56.34
C ASN A 866 -146.12 65.02 -57.27
N VAL A 867 -146.36 64.93 -58.59
CA VAL A 867 -145.53 65.43 -59.71
C VAL A 867 -144.00 65.29 -59.53
N ARG A 868 -143.42 64.14 -59.92
CA ARG A 868 -142.32 64.00 -60.89
C ARG A 868 -141.79 62.57 -60.92
N ALA A 869 -141.44 62.15 -62.13
CA ALA A 869 -140.87 60.87 -62.52
C ALA A 869 -141.70 59.64 -62.11
N PHE A 870 -142.51 59.17 -63.06
CA PHE A 870 -143.08 57.82 -62.98
C PHE A 870 -142.02 56.82 -63.41
N SER A 871 -141.82 55.78 -62.61
CA SER A 871 -141.05 54.62 -63.01
C SER A 871 -141.97 53.64 -63.74
N TYR A 872 -141.52 53.21 -64.91
CA TYR A 872 -142.22 52.22 -65.73
C TYR A 872 -141.35 50.95 -65.76
N ARG A 873 -141.98 49.78 -65.73
CA ARG A 873 -141.32 48.47 -65.78
C ARG A 873 -142.13 47.56 -66.69
N SER A 874 -141.47 46.88 -67.63
CA SER A 874 -142.07 45.79 -68.40
C SER A 874 -141.90 44.46 -67.66
N ASN A 875 -142.85 43.55 -67.85
CA ASN A 875 -142.80 42.20 -67.28
C ASN A 875 -142.38 41.13 -68.29
N ASP A 876 -142.07 41.50 -69.53
CA ASP A 876 -141.35 40.68 -70.50
C ASP A 876 -140.08 41.44 -70.89
N GLU A 877 -138.88 40.85 -70.76
CA GLU A 877 -137.63 41.55 -71.13
C GLU A 877 -137.50 41.81 -72.64
N LYS A 878 -138.28 41.10 -73.46
CA LYS A 878 -138.33 41.33 -74.90
C LYS A 878 -139.34 42.41 -75.31
N ILE A 879 -140.13 42.96 -74.38
CA ILE A 879 -141.09 44.07 -74.60
C ILE A 879 -140.67 45.33 -73.84
#